data_AF-A0A0Q7NEL6-F1
#
_entry.id   AF-A0A0Q7NEL6-F1
#
_cell.length_a   1.000
_cell.length_b   1.000
_cell.length_c   1.000
_cell.angle_alpha   90.00
_cell.angle_beta   90.00
_cell.angle_gamma   90.00
#
_symmetry.space_group_name_H-M   'P 1'
#
loop_
_entity.id
_entity.type
_entity.pdbx_description
1 polymer ?
#
loop_
_entity_poly.entity_id
_entity_poly.type
_entity_poly.pdbx_seq_one_letter_code
_entity_poly.pdbx_strand_id
1 'polypeptide(L)'
;MSFLPFIFANPLMLAALVALPAIWWLLRMTPPKPVTEVFPPLRILASVLKREETPSKSPWWLTLLRMLMAAAIILAIADPVFNPRSNTLAGNGPLALVIDNSWATSTDWQRRVETADALISDAEERDLPVSVVFTADQDHNAVPGSAVSARNRLAAAAPQPLRPDRAAAVNALRTALDGSAPGTLAFLSDGIEAADDKVMAELAALSPQNFRLIEGGKDQAVAISNSANDAESMVVSATRLDTVTARTVPVTAYDTRGRAIANGSIAFAAGEGVARGTLAAPFELRNDFARIAIDGQATAGATFLLDDGFRRRRVALLSGEARDQSQPLLSPLYYINRALAPYADLIQPNEADMAVSIPELLAQKPSMLIMADIGRLPEETYTPITKWIENGGTLVRFAGPRLAAAPADDPLVPVTLRQGERALGGALSWSEPQPLADYPALSPFAGMPRPEGILVKRQVLAEPTADLSSRTWASLADGTPLVTTRTQGSGRIILFHVSAEATWSNLPISGDFVEMLRRSVQLSRSGGVASEGAATGQTLAPYRLLNADGVLISETGKARPLDIAAGTTPSSSTEHPPGLYGSEEGFTALNLLPRDTALTPIDASGLSIPYTSEPLIGAEAWSLKPSLFAAALILLLIDSAIVLFMGGAFARWKMPAAAAIVLAIAAAALVTMPGQSLADDSKPGDDLIMRQLDKTHLAYVITGEAEVDRLSERGLAGLTDFLTYRTTLEPGPPIGLDIAADELSFYSLIYWPISANAPMPSQAAISRIDAYMRSGGTVLFDTRDQFSSLSSASGSSPNSERLQAILADLDIPPLEPVPTDNVLTKSFYLLSNFPGRYNGSPLWIEAQPDNGAQPTGRPARSGDGVSPIMITGNDFAGAWAIDANGMPLLPTVPPDEQQRELAFRSGVNIMMYMLTGNYKTDQVHIPALLERLGQ
;
A
#
# COMPACT_ATOMS: atom_id res chain seq x y z
N MET A 1 -13.86 -19.15 57.32
CA MET A 1 -14.40 -19.78 56.09
C MET A 1 -15.65 -19.01 55.68
N SER A 2 -15.52 -18.06 54.76
CA SER A 2 -16.68 -17.38 54.15
C SER A 2 -17.01 -18.14 52.87
N PHE A 3 -18.15 -18.83 52.83
CA PHE A 3 -18.44 -19.78 51.75
C PHE A 3 -19.12 -19.16 50.52
N LEU A 4 -19.50 -17.87 50.52
CA LEU A 4 -20.02 -17.13 49.36
C LEU A 4 -19.80 -15.60 49.57
N PRO A 5 -19.57 -14.77 48.52
CA PRO A 5 -19.27 -13.33 48.65
C PRO A 5 -20.55 -12.48 48.82
N PHE A 6 -21.42 -12.86 49.77
CA PHE A 6 -22.64 -12.14 50.10
C PHE A 6 -22.58 -11.56 51.51
N ILE A 7 -22.97 -10.30 51.67
CA ILE A 7 -23.34 -9.71 52.96
C ILE A 7 -24.82 -9.32 52.89
N PHE A 8 -25.59 -9.67 53.92
CA PHE A 8 -26.96 -9.19 54.09
C PHE A 8 -26.92 -7.90 54.91
N ALA A 9 -27.49 -6.81 54.39
CA ALA A 9 -27.57 -5.58 55.17
C ALA A 9 -28.53 -5.73 56.36
N ASN A 10 -29.58 -6.55 56.22
CA ASN A 10 -30.58 -6.81 57.27
C ASN A 10 -30.76 -8.32 57.53
N PRO A 11 -29.78 -9.00 58.15
CA PRO A 11 -29.77 -10.46 58.28
C PRO A 11 -30.95 -11.01 59.11
N LEU A 12 -31.52 -10.22 60.02
CA LEU A 12 -32.67 -10.61 60.85
C LEU A 12 -33.94 -10.93 60.02
N MET A 13 -34.09 -10.33 58.83
CA MET A 13 -35.26 -10.57 57.97
C MET A 13 -35.32 -12.00 57.43
N LEU A 14 -34.18 -12.71 57.36
CA LEU A 14 -34.14 -14.11 56.94
C LEU A 14 -34.94 -15.03 57.88
N ALA A 15 -35.15 -14.64 59.13
CA ALA A 15 -35.98 -15.39 60.08
C ALA A 15 -37.45 -15.49 59.62
N ALA A 16 -37.95 -14.54 58.80
CA ALA A 16 -39.31 -14.56 58.28
C ALA A 16 -39.57 -15.72 57.30
N LEU A 17 -38.53 -16.32 56.70
CA LEU A 17 -38.67 -17.51 55.85
C LEU A 17 -39.28 -18.71 56.60
N VAL A 18 -39.04 -18.78 57.92
CA VAL A 18 -39.60 -19.84 58.79
C VAL A 18 -41.13 -19.73 58.92
N ALA A 19 -41.72 -18.55 58.71
CA ALA A 19 -43.16 -18.32 58.82
C ALA A 19 -43.94 -18.68 57.53
N LEU A 20 -43.27 -18.98 56.42
CA LEU A 20 -43.90 -19.32 55.14
C LEU A 20 -44.95 -20.46 55.24
N PRO A 21 -44.76 -21.55 56.00
CA PRO A 21 -45.75 -22.62 56.14
C PRO A 21 -47.09 -22.16 56.76
N ALA A 22 -47.07 -21.11 57.58
CA ALA A 22 -48.29 -20.52 58.14
C ALA A 22 -49.12 -19.78 57.08
N ILE A 23 -48.45 -19.14 56.11
CA ILE A 23 -49.10 -18.46 54.97
C ILE A 23 -49.79 -19.48 54.06
N TRP A 24 -49.18 -20.65 53.85
CA TRP A 24 -49.80 -21.78 53.16
C TRP A 24 -51.09 -22.26 53.85
N TRP A 25 -51.10 -22.31 55.17
CA TRP A 25 -52.28 -22.71 55.95
C TRP A 25 -53.44 -21.71 55.84
N LEU A 26 -53.13 -20.40 55.81
CA LEU A 26 -54.11 -19.33 55.67
C LEU A 26 -54.80 -19.32 54.29
N LEU A 27 -54.05 -19.53 53.21
CA LEU A 27 -54.57 -19.52 51.83
C LEU A 27 -55.53 -20.68 51.51
N ARG A 28 -55.50 -21.76 52.31
CA ARG A 28 -56.36 -22.93 52.15
C ARG A 28 -57.82 -22.69 52.59
N MET A 29 -58.09 -21.61 53.33
CA MET A 29 -59.39 -21.35 53.98
C MET A 29 -60.38 -20.51 53.14
N THR A 30 -60.14 -20.29 51.84
CA THR A 30 -61.02 -19.43 51.02
C THR A 30 -62.19 -20.23 50.44
N PRO A 31 -63.47 -19.97 50.80
CA PRO A 31 -64.61 -20.72 50.26
C PRO A 31 -64.92 -20.29 48.80
N PRO A 32 -65.45 -21.20 47.96
CA PRO A 32 -65.70 -20.90 46.55
C PRO A 32 -66.86 -19.91 46.35
N LYS A 33 -66.80 -19.13 45.25
CA LYS A 33 -67.89 -18.22 44.86
C LYS A 33 -69.14 -19.01 44.45
N PRO A 34 -70.35 -18.59 44.87
CA PRO A 34 -71.60 -19.20 44.40
C PRO A 34 -71.81 -18.90 42.91
N VAL A 35 -72.16 -19.93 42.14
CA VAL A 35 -72.56 -19.82 40.73
C VAL A 35 -74.08 -19.74 40.68
N THR A 36 -74.62 -18.72 40.03
CA THR A 36 -76.07 -18.59 39.77
C THR A 36 -76.44 -19.36 38.51
N GLU A 37 -77.27 -20.39 38.64
CA GLU A 37 -77.86 -21.16 37.54
C GLU A 37 -79.28 -20.62 37.25
N VAL A 38 -79.62 -20.41 35.96
CA VAL A 38 -80.96 -19.93 35.54
C VAL A 38 -81.92 -21.12 35.51
N PHE A 39 -83.00 -21.00 36.28
CA PHE A 39 -83.97 -22.06 36.63
C PHE A 39 -85.15 -22.16 35.64
N PRO A 40 -85.33 -23.28 34.90
CA PRO A 40 -86.55 -23.57 34.12
C PRO A 40 -87.46 -24.59 34.85
N PRO A 41 -88.80 -24.42 34.93
CA PRO A 41 -89.62 -25.06 35.97
C PRO A 41 -90.05 -26.53 35.78
N LEU A 42 -89.37 -27.35 34.96
CA LEU A 42 -89.88 -28.67 34.55
C LEU A 42 -88.94 -29.88 34.74
N ARG A 43 -88.05 -29.88 35.75
CA ARG A 43 -87.15 -31.03 35.99
C ARG A 43 -87.10 -31.55 37.43
N ILE A 44 -88.18 -31.35 38.19
CA ILE A 44 -88.40 -31.95 39.52
C ILE A 44 -88.72 -33.47 39.43
N LEU A 45 -88.81 -34.04 38.23
CA LEU A 45 -89.05 -35.48 37.99
C LEU A 45 -87.85 -36.26 37.43
N ALA A 46 -86.63 -35.72 37.58
CA ALA A 46 -85.39 -36.47 37.32
C ALA A 46 -84.46 -36.51 38.56
N SER A 47 -85.06 -36.46 39.75
CA SER A 47 -84.38 -36.63 41.03
C SER A 47 -84.19 -38.11 41.36
N VAL A 48 -83.26 -38.80 40.70
CA VAL A 48 -82.52 -39.96 41.26
C VAL A 48 -81.24 -40.11 40.41
N LEU A 49 -80.07 -40.11 41.07
CA LEU A 49 -78.70 -40.25 40.53
C LEU A 49 -78.08 -38.99 39.90
N LYS A 50 -77.69 -38.03 40.76
CA LYS A 50 -76.52 -37.18 40.49
C LYS A 50 -75.47 -37.46 41.57
N ARG A 51 -74.32 -37.97 41.15
CA ARG A 51 -73.12 -38.20 41.95
C ARG A 51 -72.59 -36.83 42.37
N GLU A 52 -72.31 -36.64 43.66
CA GLU A 52 -71.55 -35.49 44.14
C GLU A 52 -70.15 -35.52 43.49
N GLU A 53 -69.92 -34.65 42.52
CA GLU A 53 -68.56 -34.23 42.17
C GLU A 53 -68.25 -32.98 42.97
N THR A 54 -67.34 -33.13 43.93
CA THR A 54 -66.70 -32.01 44.62
C THR A 54 -65.71 -31.34 43.66
N PRO A 55 -65.82 -30.03 43.36
CA PRO A 55 -64.80 -29.34 42.58
C PRO A 55 -63.54 -29.09 43.42
N SER A 56 -62.45 -29.67 42.92
CA SER A 56 -61.01 -29.47 43.12
C SER A 56 -60.51 -28.50 44.21
N LYS A 57 -59.67 -29.06 45.08
CA LYS A 57 -58.60 -28.36 45.82
C LYS A 57 -57.84 -27.41 44.88
N SER A 58 -57.41 -26.24 45.36
CA SER A 58 -56.42 -25.43 44.64
C SER A 58 -55.21 -26.32 44.28
N PRO A 59 -54.71 -26.28 43.03
CA PRO A 59 -53.58 -27.09 42.65
C PRO A 59 -52.36 -26.75 43.52
N TRP A 60 -51.68 -27.77 44.07
CA TRP A 60 -50.56 -27.56 45.01
C TRP A 60 -49.41 -26.75 44.39
N TRP A 61 -49.24 -26.81 43.07
CA TRP A 61 -48.24 -26.03 42.34
C TRP A 61 -48.53 -24.52 42.36
N LEU A 62 -49.80 -24.09 42.43
CA LEU A 62 -50.19 -22.69 42.61
C LEU A 62 -49.80 -22.20 44.02
N THR A 63 -49.94 -23.06 45.02
CA THR A 63 -49.48 -22.74 46.37
C THR A 63 -47.95 -22.66 46.46
N LEU A 64 -47.23 -23.53 45.75
CA LEU A 64 -45.77 -23.46 45.64
C LEU A 64 -45.32 -22.16 44.98
N LEU A 65 -45.98 -21.74 43.90
CA LEU A 65 -45.68 -20.49 43.20
C LEU A 65 -45.85 -19.26 44.11
N ARG A 66 -46.92 -19.22 44.92
CA ARG A 66 -47.14 -18.16 45.92
C ARG A 66 -46.11 -18.14 47.04
N MET A 67 -45.64 -19.31 47.46
CA MET A 67 -44.58 -19.45 48.46
C MET A 67 -43.23 -18.98 47.93
N LEU A 68 -42.90 -19.28 46.67
CA LEU A 68 -41.71 -18.78 46.00
C LEU A 68 -41.74 -17.25 45.84
N MET A 69 -42.90 -16.69 45.50
CA MET A 69 -43.09 -15.24 45.44
C MET A 69 -42.87 -14.58 46.81
N ALA A 70 -43.44 -15.12 47.89
CA ALA A 70 -43.23 -14.62 49.24
C ALA A 70 -41.77 -14.75 49.70
N ALA A 71 -41.10 -15.86 49.37
CA ALA A 71 -39.68 -16.06 49.64
C ALA A 71 -38.80 -15.03 48.91
N ALA A 72 -39.08 -14.74 47.64
CA ALA A 72 -38.38 -13.72 46.86
C ALA A 72 -38.51 -12.32 47.48
N ILE A 73 -39.69 -11.96 47.99
CA ILE A 73 -39.91 -10.69 48.71
C ILE A 73 -39.11 -10.64 50.01
N ILE A 74 -39.12 -11.71 50.81
CA ILE A 74 -38.36 -11.77 52.08
C ILE A 74 -36.86 -11.63 51.81
N LEU A 75 -36.34 -12.32 50.80
CA LEU A 75 -34.95 -12.20 50.37
C LEU A 75 -34.62 -10.79 49.83
N ALA A 76 -35.54 -10.15 49.11
CA ALA A 76 -35.36 -8.77 48.63
C ALA A 76 -35.22 -7.78 49.80
N ILE A 77 -36.01 -7.96 50.87
CA ILE A 77 -35.97 -7.07 52.05
C ILE A 77 -34.72 -7.32 52.92
N ALA A 78 -34.18 -8.54 52.92
CA ALA A 78 -32.91 -8.84 53.59
C ALA A 78 -31.69 -8.15 52.94
N ASP A 79 -31.87 -7.58 51.74
CA ASP A 79 -30.90 -6.82 50.96
C ASP A 79 -29.52 -7.50 50.84
N PRO A 80 -29.46 -8.64 50.11
CA PRO A 80 -28.20 -9.30 49.82
C PRO A 80 -27.36 -8.46 48.86
N VAL A 81 -26.18 -8.06 49.31
CA VAL A 81 -25.17 -7.30 48.56
C VAL A 81 -24.04 -8.23 48.16
N PHE A 82 -23.72 -8.23 46.87
CA PHE A 82 -22.57 -8.94 46.31
C PHE A 82 -21.34 -8.01 46.30
N ASN A 83 -20.18 -8.53 46.69
CA ASN A 83 -18.88 -7.83 46.66
C ASN A 83 -18.73 -6.57 47.57
N PRO A 84 -18.91 -6.69 48.90
CA PRO A 84 -18.78 -5.56 49.83
C PRO A 84 -17.32 -5.17 50.14
N ARG A 85 -17.05 -3.87 50.37
CA ARG A 85 -15.72 -3.35 50.77
C ARG A 85 -15.30 -3.87 52.15
N SER A 86 -14.12 -4.49 52.27
CA SER A 86 -13.53 -4.90 53.55
C SER A 86 -12.68 -3.78 54.16
N ASN A 87 -13.16 -3.15 55.24
CA ASN A 87 -12.46 -2.05 55.93
C ASN A 87 -11.37 -2.55 56.91
N THR A 88 -10.34 -3.22 56.40
CA THR A 88 -9.27 -3.80 57.23
C THR A 88 -7.88 -3.30 56.84
N LEU A 89 -7.55 -2.06 57.21
CA LEU A 89 -6.14 -1.67 57.36
C LEU A 89 -5.51 -2.44 58.54
N ALA A 90 -4.19 -2.61 58.53
CA ALA A 90 -3.45 -3.10 59.70
C ALA A 90 -3.42 -2.04 60.81
N GLY A 91 -3.30 -2.47 62.07
CA GLY A 91 -3.31 -1.55 63.22
C GLY A 91 -1.97 -0.86 63.52
N ASN A 92 -0.85 -1.40 63.04
CA ASN A 92 0.50 -0.90 63.33
C ASN A 92 1.30 -0.73 62.03
N GLY A 93 1.97 0.41 61.88
CA GLY A 93 2.84 0.75 60.74
C GLY A 93 2.16 1.66 59.70
N PRO A 94 2.93 2.37 58.85
CA PRO A 94 2.38 3.29 57.87
C PRO A 94 1.61 2.57 56.75
N LEU A 95 0.68 3.28 56.12
CA LEU A 95 0.07 2.89 54.84
C LEU A 95 1.04 3.23 53.71
N ALA A 96 1.49 2.22 52.97
CA ALA A 96 2.27 2.39 51.75
C ALA A 96 1.38 2.18 50.53
N LEU A 97 1.21 3.22 49.71
CA LEU A 97 0.46 3.20 48.45
C LEU A 97 1.44 3.27 47.29
N VAL A 98 1.50 2.19 46.51
CA VAL A 98 2.17 2.15 45.21
C VAL A 98 1.09 2.26 44.15
N ILE A 99 1.13 3.30 43.34
CA ILE A 99 0.07 3.59 42.37
C ILE A 99 0.69 3.62 40.97
N ASP A 100 0.25 2.71 40.10
CA ASP A 100 0.56 2.84 38.69
C ASP A 100 -0.18 4.06 38.11
N ASN A 101 0.58 4.98 37.53
CA ASN A 101 0.09 6.11 36.74
C ASN A 101 0.65 6.05 35.31
N SER A 102 0.79 4.84 34.77
CA SER A 102 1.29 4.56 33.43
C SER A 102 0.22 4.83 32.35
N TRP A 103 0.60 4.63 31.10
CA TRP A 103 -0.28 4.76 29.93
C TRP A 103 -1.57 3.91 30.02
N ALA A 104 -1.52 2.79 30.75
CA ALA A 104 -2.61 1.84 30.85
C ALA A 104 -3.68 2.25 31.87
N THR A 105 -3.46 3.35 32.60
CA THR A 105 -4.32 3.80 33.70
C THR A 105 -5.22 4.98 33.35
N SER A 106 -5.14 5.51 32.13
CA SER A 106 -5.91 6.69 31.72
C SER A 106 -7.42 6.50 31.80
N THR A 107 -7.94 5.31 31.46
CA THR A 107 -9.39 5.02 31.40
C THR A 107 -10.02 4.84 32.77
N ASP A 108 -9.27 4.37 33.76
CA ASP A 108 -9.74 4.08 35.12
C ASP A 108 -9.10 4.99 36.20
N TRP A 109 -8.36 6.02 35.79
CA TRP A 109 -7.61 6.92 36.68
C TRP A 109 -8.46 7.49 37.81
N GLN A 110 -9.67 7.98 37.48
CA GLN A 110 -10.57 8.54 38.47
C GLN A 110 -10.94 7.52 39.56
N ARG A 111 -11.16 6.25 39.19
CA ARG A 111 -11.45 5.17 40.15
C ARG A 111 -10.22 4.81 40.99
N ARG A 112 -9.01 4.92 40.43
CA ARG A 112 -7.76 4.76 41.17
C ARG A 112 -7.59 5.85 42.22
N VAL A 113 -7.86 7.10 41.84
CA VAL A 113 -7.85 8.25 42.77
C VAL A 113 -8.87 8.05 43.88
N GLU A 114 -10.11 7.67 43.57
CA GLU A 114 -11.15 7.38 44.57
C GLU A 114 -10.76 6.23 45.49
N THR A 115 -10.15 5.17 44.95
CA THR A 115 -9.66 4.02 45.73
C THR A 115 -8.53 4.43 46.67
N ALA A 116 -7.55 5.18 46.17
CA ALA A 116 -6.44 5.67 46.98
C ALA A 116 -6.92 6.65 48.06
N ASP A 117 -7.79 7.61 47.74
CA ASP A 117 -8.35 8.57 48.71
C ASP A 117 -9.15 7.86 49.81
N ALA A 118 -9.86 6.81 49.46
CA ALA A 118 -10.60 6.02 50.42
C ALA A 118 -9.68 5.26 51.39
N LEU A 119 -8.52 4.76 50.92
CA LEU A 119 -7.50 4.16 51.78
C LEU A 119 -6.79 5.19 52.65
N ILE A 120 -6.55 6.40 52.10
CA ILE A 120 -5.99 7.53 52.85
C ILE A 120 -6.94 7.96 53.97
N SER A 121 -8.25 7.96 53.70
CA SER A 121 -9.28 8.28 54.70
C SER A 121 -9.32 7.22 55.82
N ASP A 122 -9.25 5.93 55.47
CA ASP A 122 -9.16 4.86 56.47
C ASP A 122 -7.88 4.98 57.34
N ALA A 123 -6.78 5.47 56.76
CA ALA A 123 -5.53 5.72 57.48
C ALA A 123 -5.62 6.96 58.39
N GLU A 124 -6.31 8.01 57.95
CA GLU A 124 -6.59 9.23 58.72
C GLU A 124 -7.43 8.93 59.97
N GLU A 125 -8.47 8.09 59.84
CA GLU A 125 -9.29 7.65 60.98
C GLU A 125 -8.49 6.91 62.07
N ARG A 126 -7.36 6.32 61.68
CA ARG A 126 -6.47 5.55 62.56
C ARG A 126 -5.17 6.27 62.92
N ASP A 127 -5.02 7.53 62.52
CA ASP A 127 -3.82 8.35 62.72
C ASP A 127 -2.53 7.69 62.22
N LEU A 128 -2.61 6.99 61.07
CA LEU A 128 -1.47 6.32 60.45
C LEU A 128 -0.78 7.22 59.42
N PRO A 129 0.57 7.28 59.39
CA PRO A 129 1.29 7.96 58.31
C PRO A 129 1.05 7.29 56.95
N VAL A 130 1.01 8.09 55.89
CA VAL A 130 0.79 7.64 54.52
C VAL A 130 2.00 7.94 53.65
N SER A 131 2.56 6.92 53.01
CA SER A 131 3.54 7.02 51.94
C SER A 131 2.85 6.74 50.60
N VAL A 132 2.97 7.64 49.63
CA VAL A 132 2.44 7.49 48.28
C VAL A 132 3.58 7.58 47.29
N VAL A 133 3.67 6.62 46.37
CA VAL A 133 4.61 6.64 45.24
C VAL A 133 3.90 6.29 43.94
N PHE A 134 4.22 7.04 42.90
CA PHE A 134 3.72 6.85 41.54
C PHE A 134 4.82 6.24 40.68
N THR A 135 4.49 5.28 39.82
CA THR A 135 5.50 4.47 39.12
C THR A 135 6.05 5.13 37.85
N ALA A 136 5.33 6.08 37.25
CA ALA A 136 5.77 6.81 36.05
C ALA A 136 6.24 8.26 36.34
N ASP A 137 6.32 8.65 37.61
CA ASP A 137 6.85 9.96 38.01
C ASP A 137 8.38 10.00 37.92
N GLN A 138 8.96 11.16 37.58
CA GLN A 138 10.40 11.30 37.42
C GLN A 138 11.20 11.12 38.73
N ASP A 139 10.66 11.60 39.85
CA ASP A 139 11.38 11.64 41.14
C ASP A 139 11.00 10.49 42.08
N HIS A 140 9.98 9.70 41.74
CA HIS A 140 9.46 8.57 42.54
C HIS A 140 9.33 8.86 44.06
N ASN A 141 8.98 10.08 44.45
CA ASN A 141 8.99 10.48 45.86
C ASN A 141 8.08 9.56 46.69
N ALA A 142 8.60 8.94 47.76
CA ALA A 142 7.85 8.04 48.63
C ALA A 142 7.87 8.47 50.11
N VAL A 143 8.24 9.72 50.41
CA VAL A 143 8.36 10.20 51.80
C VAL A 143 7.02 10.07 52.54
N PRO A 144 6.96 9.35 53.68
CA PRO A 144 5.77 9.27 54.51
C PRO A 144 5.35 10.64 55.04
N GLY A 145 4.06 10.94 54.98
CA GLY A 145 3.50 12.20 55.46
C GLY A 145 2.12 12.03 56.10
N SER A 146 1.45 13.15 56.36
CA SER A 146 0.05 13.15 56.82
C SER A 146 -0.91 12.79 55.68
N ALA A 147 -2.13 12.37 56.04
CA ALA A 147 -3.21 12.14 55.08
C ALA A 147 -3.46 13.37 54.18
N VAL A 148 -3.38 14.58 54.72
CA VAL A 148 -3.51 15.83 53.95
C VAL A 148 -2.39 15.96 52.90
N SER A 149 -1.14 15.67 53.27
CA SER A 149 -0.02 15.70 52.31
C SER A 149 -0.19 14.64 51.23
N ALA A 150 -0.66 13.44 51.59
CA ALA A 150 -0.94 12.38 50.63
C ALA A 150 -2.06 12.75 49.66
N ARG A 151 -3.17 13.33 50.12
CA ARG A 151 -4.25 13.84 49.27
C ARG A 151 -3.80 14.93 48.31
N ASN A 152 -2.97 15.87 48.77
CA ASN A 152 -2.41 16.91 47.90
C ASN A 152 -1.55 16.32 46.78
N ARG A 153 -0.74 15.30 47.09
CA ARG A 153 0.06 14.59 46.07
C ARG A 153 -0.82 13.80 45.10
N LEU A 154 -1.85 13.14 45.61
CA LEU A 154 -2.82 12.41 44.78
C LEU A 154 -3.59 13.35 43.85
N ALA A 155 -4.01 14.52 44.33
CA ALA A 155 -4.71 15.53 43.53
C ALA A 155 -3.84 16.17 42.44
N ALA A 156 -2.51 16.19 42.63
CA ALA A 156 -1.55 16.69 41.65
C ALA A 156 -1.11 15.62 40.63
N ALA A 157 -1.42 14.35 40.87
CA ALA A 157 -1.01 13.25 40.02
C ALA A 157 -1.94 13.11 38.80
N ALA A 158 -1.36 12.67 37.69
CA ALA A 158 -2.06 12.37 36.45
C ALA A 158 -1.45 11.14 35.77
N PRO A 159 -2.21 10.45 34.90
CA PRO A 159 -1.66 9.40 34.03
C PRO A 159 -0.56 9.97 33.13
N GLN A 160 0.50 9.20 32.95
CA GLN A 160 1.64 9.53 32.10
C GLN A 160 1.62 8.64 30.85
N PRO A 161 2.00 9.16 29.67
CA PRO A 161 2.14 8.37 28.43
C PRO A 161 3.43 7.55 28.44
N LEU A 162 3.73 6.87 29.55
CA LEU A 162 4.99 6.16 29.78
C LEU A 162 4.71 4.77 30.34
N ARG A 163 5.68 3.87 30.17
CA ARG A 163 5.72 2.60 30.90
C ARG A 163 6.05 2.87 32.38
N PRO A 164 5.49 2.10 33.32
CA PRO A 164 5.80 2.27 34.74
C PRO A 164 7.25 1.85 35.02
N ASP A 165 7.98 2.64 35.82
CA ASP A 165 9.29 2.27 36.39
C ASP A 165 9.09 1.81 37.84
N ARG A 166 8.66 0.55 37.97
CA ARG A 166 8.29 -0.03 39.27
C ARG A 166 9.51 -0.26 40.14
N ALA A 167 10.63 -0.66 39.57
CA ALA A 167 11.87 -0.86 40.32
C ALA A 167 12.34 0.44 41.01
N ALA A 168 12.31 1.58 40.30
CA ALA A 168 12.63 2.87 40.90
C ALA A 168 11.64 3.28 42.00
N ALA A 169 10.33 3.08 41.78
CA ALA A 169 9.29 3.34 42.77
C ALA A 169 9.45 2.50 44.05
N VAL A 170 9.72 1.20 43.92
CA VAL A 170 9.95 0.29 45.05
C VAL A 170 11.23 0.66 45.80
N ASN A 171 12.30 1.03 45.09
CA ASN A 171 13.55 1.48 45.70
C ASN A 171 13.37 2.79 46.49
N ALA A 172 12.61 3.74 45.95
CA ALA A 172 12.28 4.98 46.64
C ALA A 172 11.44 4.71 47.89
N LEU A 173 10.45 3.81 47.80
CA LEU A 173 9.65 3.38 48.95
C LEU A 173 10.50 2.69 50.02
N ARG A 174 11.41 1.79 49.63
CA ARG A 174 12.34 1.11 50.55
C ARG A 174 13.23 2.11 51.29
N THR A 175 13.74 3.10 50.57
CA THR A 175 14.57 4.18 51.13
C THR A 175 13.78 5.05 52.11
N ALA A 176 12.54 5.40 51.74
CA ALA A 176 11.69 6.28 52.53
C ALA A 176 11.15 5.62 53.82
N LEU A 177 11.05 4.29 53.86
CA LEU A 177 10.64 3.52 55.04
C LEU A 177 11.79 3.27 56.04
N ASP A 178 13.05 3.48 55.65
CA ASP A 178 14.26 3.37 56.50
C ASP A 178 14.27 2.14 57.43
N GLY A 179 13.98 0.96 56.87
CA GLY A 179 13.94 -0.31 57.61
C GLY A 179 12.65 -0.58 58.40
N SER A 180 11.68 0.33 58.41
CA SER A 180 10.36 0.12 59.02
C SER A 180 9.44 -0.68 58.08
N ALA A 181 8.86 -1.78 58.58
CA ALA A 181 7.89 -2.56 57.81
C ALA A 181 6.55 -1.80 57.68
N PRO A 182 5.96 -1.69 56.48
CA PRO A 182 4.66 -1.07 56.29
C PRO A 182 3.56 -1.89 56.96
N GLY A 183 2.58 -1.20 57.57
CA GLY A 183 1.44 -1.87 58.17
C GLY A 183 0.54 -2.47 57.08
N THR A 184 0.13 -1.63 56.13
CA THR A 184 -0.57 -2.07 54.93
C THR A 184 0.16 -1.55 53.70
N LEU A 185 0.45 -2.43 52.76
CA LEU A 185 0.96 -2.09 51.44
C LEU A 185 -0.15 -2.36 50.44
N ALA A 186 -0.66 -1.30 49.81
CA ALA A 186 -1.65 -1.38 48.75
C ALA A 186 -0.99 -1.01 47.42
N PHE A 187 -0.97 -1.96 46.48
CA PHE A 187 -0.47 -1.76 45.13
C PHE A 187 -1.66 -1.62 44.17
N LEU A 188 -1.91 -0.39 43.71
CA LEU A 188 -2.91 -0.08 42.69
C LEU A 188 -2.28 -0.27 41.32
N SER A 189 -2.44 -1.46 40.76
CA SER A 189 -1.71 -1.93 39.58
C SER A 189 -2.49 -1.75 38.28
N ASP A 190 -1.80 -1.51 37.16
CA ASP A 190 -2.36 -1.59 35.81
C ASP A 190 -2.57 -3.04 35.31
N GLY A 191 -2.08 -4.03 36.07
CA GLY A 191 -2.23 -5.47 35.82
C GLY A 191 -1.28 -6.05 34.75
N ILE A 192 -0.41 -5.23 34.16
CA ILE A 192 0.53 -5.62 33.10
C ILE A 192 1.90 -5.88 33.75
N GLU A 193 2.51 -7.03 33.48
CA GLU A 193 3.89 -7.34 33.87
C GLU A 193 4.88 -6.70 32.88
N ALA A 194 5.97 -6.11 33.38
CA ALA A 194 7.07 -5.69 32.51
C ALA A 194 8.03 -6.87 32.29
N ALA A 195 8.60 -6.99 31.09
CA ALA A 195 9.32 -8.19 30.64
C ALA A 195 10.46 -8.68 31.57
N ASP A 196 11.02 -7.80 32.40
CA ASP A 196 12.13 -8.09 33.33
C ASP A 196 11.81 -7.77 34.81
N ASP A 197 10.59 -7.32 35.13
CA ASP A 197 10.22 -6.92 36.50
C ASP A 197 9.74 -8.10 37.34
N LYS A 198 10.03 -8.05 38.64
CA LYS A 198 9.47 -8.93 39.67
C LYS A 198 8.83 -8.12 40.78
N VAL A 199 8.03 -7.13 40.41
CA VAL A 199 7.52 -6.11 41.35
C VAL A 199 6.83 -6.72 42.56
N MET A 200 6.03 -7.78 42.37
CA MET A 200 5.30 -8.44 43.46
C MET A 200 6.25 -9.05 44.50
N ALA A 201 7.37 -9.64 44.05
CA ALA A 201 8.37 -10.20 44.94
C ALA A 201 9.15 -9.10 45.69
N GLU A 202 9.44 -7.98 45.02
CA GLU A 202 10.12 -6.84 45.65
C GLU A 202 9.26 -6.11 46.68
N LEU A 203 7.96 -5.95 46.39
CA LEU A 203 6.99 -5.40 47.34
C LEU A 203 6.78 -6.35 48.53
N ALA A 204 6.74 -7.67 48.28
CA ALA A 204 6.68 -8.66 49.34
C ALA A 204 7.93 -8.66 50.24
N ALA A 205 9.10 -8.34 49.69
CA ALA A 205 10.35 -8.24 50.46
C ALA A 205 10.35 -7.09 51.48
N LEU A 206 9.46 -6.09 51.34
CA LEU A 206 9.24 -5.05 52.35
C LEU A 206 8.51 -5.58 53.60
N SER A 207 8.07 -6.84 53.58
CA SER A 207 7.42 -7.54 54.70
C SER A 207 6.19 -6.82 55.29
N PRO A 208 5.21 -6.38 54.48
CA PRO A 208 3.98 -5.77 54.98
C PRO A 208 3.16 -6.74 55.86
N GLN A 209 2.46 -6.22 56.88
CA GLN A 209 1.51 -7.05 57.64
C GLN A 209 0.26 -7.40 56.82
N ASN A 210 -0.19 -6.48 55.96
CA ASN A 210 -1.27 -6.71 55.00
C ASN A 210 -0.81 -6.25 53.60
N PHE A 211 -0.77 -7.18 52.64
CA PHE A 211 -0.46 -6.88 51.25
C PHE A 211 -1.72 -6.98 50.40
N ARG A 212 -2.08 -5.88 49.75
CA ARG A 212 -3.27 -5.76 48.89
C ARG A 212 -2.85 -5.43 47.46
N LEU A 213 -3.25 -6.28 46.53
CA LEU A 213 -3.14 -6.02 45.09
C LEU A 213 -4.51 -5.54 44.61
N ILE A 214 -4.57 -4.30 44.14
CA ILE A 214 -5.80 -3.68 43.67
C ILE A 214 -5.70 -3.43 42.17
N GLU A 215 -6.56 -4.10 41.39
CA GLU A 215 -6.52 -4.05 39.93
C GLU A 215 -7.84 -3.50 39.33
N GLY A 216 -7.73 -2.88 38.16
CA GLY A 216 -8.86 -2.53 37.32
C GLY A 216 -9.37 -3.70 36.48
N GLY A 217 -10.28 -3.41 35.54
CA GLY A 217 -10.74 -4.41 34.57
C GLY A 217 -9.63 -4.78 33.59
N LYS A 218 -9.27 -6.07 33.51
CA LYS A 218 -8.23 -6.60 32.59
C LYS A 218 -8.62 -6.48 31.11
N ASP A 219 -9.90 -6.24 30.83
CA ASP A 219 -10.45 -6.01 29.51
C ASP A 219 -10.03 -4.66 28.90
N GLN A 220 -9.52 -3.71 29.67
CA GLN A 220 -9.19 -2.37 29.15
C GLN A 220 -7.76 -2.25 28.61
N ALA A 221 -6.86 -3.18 28.96
CA ALA A 221 -5.46 -3.15 28.52
C ALA A 221 -5.30 -3.74 27.12
N VAL A 222 -5.37 -2.88 26.10
CA VAL A 222 -5.10 -3.19 24.68
C VAL A 222 -4.13 -2.16 24.12
N ALA A 223 -3.14 -2.61 23.35
CA ALA A 223 -2.17 -1.73 22.70
C ALA A 223 -1.84 -2.17 21.27
N ILE A 224 -1.46 -1.22 20.43
CA ILE A 224 -0.91 -1.52 19.09
C ILE A 224 0.60 -1.75 19.23
N SER A 225 1.09 -2.90 18.77
CA SER A 225 2.49 -3.30 18.91
C SER A 225 3.29 -3.18 17.62
N ASN A 226 2.64 -3.16 16.45
CA ASN A 226 3.34 -3.04 15.17
C ASN A 226 2.42 -2.56 14.04
N SER A 227 3.01 -1.99 12.99
CA SER A 227 2.35 -1.70 11.72
C SER A 227 3.29 -1.97 10.54
N ALA A 228 2.74 -2.52 9.46
CA ALA A 228 3.44 -2.73 8.20
C ALA A 228 2.57 -2.26 7.02
N ASN A 229 3.16 -1.53 6.08
CA ASN A 229 2.48 -1.10 4.86
C ASN A 229 2.78 -2.12 3.75
N ASP A 230 1.76 -2.89 3.34
CA ASP A 230 1.87 -3.86 2.25
C ASP A 230 1.38 -3.24 0.93
N ALA A 231 1.50 -3.97 -0.18
CA ALA A 231 1.10 -3.51 -1.52
C ALA A 231 -0.37 -3.08 -1.58
N GLU A 232 -1.27 -3.84 -0.94
CA GLU A 232 -2.72 -3.62 -1.04
C GLU A 232 -3.32 -2.91 0.18
N SER A 233 -2.77 -3.10 1.37
CA SER A 233 -3.34 -2.57 2.63
C SER A 233 -2.28 -2.34 3.71
N MET A 234 -2.65 -1.61 4.76
CA MET A 234 -1.80 -1.49 5.95
C MET A 234 -2.21 -2.54 6.99
N VAL A 235 -1.26 -3.39 7.39
CA VAL A 235 -1.45 -4.42 8.42
C VAL A 235 -1.06 -3.85 9.78
N VAL A 236 -1.93 -4.02 10.77
CA VAL A 236 -1.74 -3.55 12.14
C VAL A 236 -1.78 -4.73 13.10
N SER A 237 -0.77 -4.84 13.96
CA SER A 237 -0.73 -5.84 15.03
C SER A 237 -1.07 -5.18 16.36
N ALA A 238 -1.99 -5.78 17.11
CA ALA A 238 -2.33 -5.33 18.45
C ALA A 238 -2.22 -6.48 19.46
N THR A 239 -2.01 -6.12 20.72
CA THR A 239 -1.89 -7.02 21.86
C THR A 239 -2.88 -6.63 22.96
N ARG A 240 -3.34 -7.61 23.73
CA ARG A 240 -4.29 -7.43 24.83
C ARG A 240 -3.92 -8.25 26.06
N LEU A 241 -4.33 -7.79 27.23
CA LEU A 241 -4.10 -8.48 28.50
C LEU A 241 -5.10 -9.62 28.76
N ASP A 242 -6.41 -9.36 28.60
CA ASP A 242 -7.45 -10.39 28.76
C ASP A 242 -7.60 -11.24 27.49
N THR A 243 -7.27 -12.53 27.61
CA THR A 243 -7.35 -13.52 26.54
C THR A 243 -8.55 -14.46 26.65
N VAL A 244 -9.38 -14.35 27.69
CA VAL A 244 -10.42 -15.35 27.99
C VAL A 244 -11.52 -15.38 26.92
N THR A 245 -11.95 -14.22 26.46
CA THR A 245 -13.07 -14.09 25.51
C THR A 245 -12.58 -13.64 24.14
N ALA A 246 -13.30 -14.01 23.07
CA ALA A 246 -13.04 -13.44 21.75
C ALA A 246 -13.50 -11.97 21.72
N ARG A 247 -12.72 -11.09 21.10
CA ARG A 247 -13.02 -9.65 21.06
C ARG A 247 -12.57 -9.04 19.75
N THR A 248 -13.41 -8.23 19.15
CA THR A 248 -13.03 -7.39 17.99
C THR A 248 -12.90 -5.95 18.44
N VAL A 249 -11.82 -5.29 18.05
CA VAL A 249 -11.59 -3.87 18.32
C VAL A 249 -11.55 -3.08 17.00
N PRO A 250 -12.33 -2.00 16.87
CA PRO A 250 -12.25 -1.10 15.72
C PRO A 250 -10.95 -0.28 15.76
N VAL A 251 -10.39 0.00 14.59
CA VAL A 251 -9.14 0.74 14.42
C VAL A 251 -9.32 1.79 13.33
N THR A 252 -8.83 3.00 13.59
CA THR A 252 -8.90 4.12 12.66
C THR A 252 -7.51 4.72 12.41
N ALA A 253 -7.18 4.98 11.15
CA ALA A 253 -5.99 5.72 10.73
C ALA A 253 -6.32 7.21 10.54
N TYR A 254 -5.45 8.08 11.06
CA TYR A 254 -5.61 9.53 11.04
C TYR A 254 -4.43 10.21 10.33
N ASP A 255 -4.69 11.36 9.72
CA ASP A 255 -3.65 12.24 9.19
C ASP A 255 -2.95 13.07 10.27
N THR A 256 -1.95 13.87 9.86
CA THR A 256 -1.21 14.79 10.75
C THR A 256 -2.08 15.90 11.36
N ARG A 257 -3.29 16.12 10.84
CA ARG A 257 -4.28 17.09 11.34
C ARG A 257 -5.37 16.44 12.18
N GLY A 258 -5.30 15.11 12.40
CA GLY A 258 -6.27 14.36 13.18
C GLY A 258 -7.57 14.02 12.44
N ARG A 259 -7.61 14.11 11.11
CA ARG A 259 -8.76 13.67 10.30
C ARG A 259 -8.69 12.16 10.09
N ALA A 260 -9.80 11.46 10.27
CA ALA A 260 -9.90 10.04 9.99
C ALA A 260 -9.86 9.80 8.46
N ILE A 261 -8.97 8.91 8.02
CA ILE A 261 -8.78 8.59 6.60
C ILE A 261 -9.32 7.19 6.27
N ALA A 262 -9.03 6.21 7.12
CA ALA A 262 -9.37 4.81 6.88
C ALA A 262 -9.73 4.09 8.18
N ASN A 263 -10.66 3.14 8.09
CA ASN A 263 -11.14 2.36 9.22
C ASN A 263 -10.92 0.86 8.96
N GLY A 264 -10.77 0.09 10.03
CA GLY A 264 -10.55 -1.35 10.00
C GLY A 264 -10.90 -1.97 11.35
N SER A 265 -10.59 -3.25 11.50
CA SER A 265 -10.84 -3.96 12.76
C SER A 265 -9.80 -5.03 13.00
N ILE A 266 -9.45 -5.24 14.27
CA ILE A 266 -8.59 -6.34 14.72
C ILE A 266 -9.45 -7.31 15.52
N ALA A 267 -9.48 -8.57 15.09
CA ALA A 267 -10.25 -9.62 15.75
C ALA A 267 -9.31 -10.53 16.56
N PHE A 268 -9.46 -10.54 17.87
CA PHE A 268 -8.78 -11.46 18.77
C PHE A 268 -9.63 -12.71 19.00
N ALA A 269 -9.09 -13.89 18.68
CA ALA A 269 -9.72 -15.15 19.05
C ALA A 269 -9.60 -15.41 20.57
N ALA A 270 -10.50 -16.23 21.11
CA ALA A 270 -10.40 -16.68 22.51
C ALA A 270 -9.08 -17.45 22.71
N GLY A 271 -8.34 -17.12 23.77
CA GLY A 271 -7.00 -17.64 24.06
C GLY A 271 -5.85 -16.86 23.43
N GLU A 272 -6.10 -15.96 22.46
CA GLU A 272 -5.04 -15.20 21.78
C GLU A 272 -4.83 -13.81 22.39
N GLY A 273 -3.58 -13.50 22.74
CA GLY A 273 -3.14 -12.19 23.27
C GLY A 273 -2.58 -11.23 22.21
N VAL A 274 -2.42 -11.68 20.96
CA VAL A 274 -1.94 -10.88 19.82
C VAL A 274 -2.81 -11.19 18.61
N ALA A 275 -3.23 -10.18 17.88
CA ALA A 275 -4.01 -10.31 16.66
C ALA A 275 -3.59 -9.27 15.61
N ARG A 276 -3.94 -9.55 14.34
CA ARG A 276 -3.67 -8.66 13.21
C ARG A 276 -4.97 -8.23 12.56
N GLY A 277 -4.99 -7.00 12.06
CA GLY A 277 -6.08 -6.46 11.24
C GLY A 277 -5.54 -5.66 10.07
N THR A 278 -6.40 -5.35 9.11
CA THR A 278 -6.05 -4.61 7.90
C THR A 278 -6.83 -3.31 7.80
N LEU A 279 -6.17 -2.28 7.28
CA LEU A 279 -6.73 -0.98 6.95
C LEU A 279 -6.64 -0.82 5.43
N ALA A 280 -7.78 -0.91 4.77
CA ALA A 280 -7.90 -0.73 3.33
C ALA A 280 -8.08 0.76 3.01
N ALA A 281 -7.19 1.31 2.20
CA ALA A 281 -7.32 2.65 1.61
C ALA A 281 -6.47 2.73 0.33
N PRO A 282 -6.84 3.56 -0.65
CA PRO A 282 -5.96 3.93 -1.75
C PRO A 282 -4.60 4.42 -1.24
N PHE A 283 -3.53 4.16 -1.97
CA PHE A 283 -2.17 4.38 -1.46
C PHE A 283 -1.88 5.87 -1.19
N GLU A 284 -2.49 6.78 -1.96
CA GLU A 284 -2.35 8.22 -1.76
C GLU A 284 -2.81 8.61 -0.36
N LEU A 285 -3.93 8.00 0.08
CA LEU A 285 -4.49 8.19 1.40
C LEU A 285 -3.68 7.45 2.49
N ARG A 286 -3.04 6.33 2.16
CA ARG A 286 -2.14 5.62 3.10
C ARG A 286 -0.87 6.42 3.41
N ASN A 287 -0.33 7.15 2.44
CA ASN A 287 0.84 8.02 2.64
C ASN A 287 0.55 9.22 3.55
N ASP A 288 -0.73 9.55 3.74
CA ASP A 288 -1.18 10.60 4.65
C ASP A 288 -1.37 10.10 6.09
N PHE A 289 -1.31 8.78 6.34
CA PHE A 289 -1.43 8.23 7.70
C PHE A 289 -0.26 8.71 8.59
N ALA A 290 -0.59 9.37 9.69
CA ALA A 290 0.36 9.82 10.69
C ALA A 290 0.25 9.03 12.00
N ARG A 291 -0.97 8.59 12.34
CA ARG A 291 -1.23 7.73 13.50
C ARG A 291 -2.35 6.74 13.24
N ILE A 292 -2.34 5.66 13.98
CA ILE A 292 -3.39 4.64 14.02
C ILE A 292 -3.87 4.56 15.47
N ALA A 293 -5.18 4.56 15.71
CA ALA A 293 -5.71 4.44 17.06
C ALA A 293 -6.83 3.39 17.13
N ILE A 294 -6.93 2.71 18.28
CA ILE A 294 -8.06 1.82 18.58
C ILE A 294 -9.23 2.67 19.09
N ASP A 295 -10.39 2.57 18.44
CA ASP A 295 -11.53 3.42 18.83
C ASP A 295 -12.14 2.95 20.15
N GLY A 296 -12.54 3.91 20.98
CA GLY A 296 -13.07 3.65 22.33
C GLY A 296 -12.02 3.30 23.38
N GLN A 297 -10.73 3.40 23.06
CA GLN A 297 -9.61 3.25 24.00
C GLN A 297 -8.76 4.52 24.00
N ALA A 298 -9.00 5.41 24.98
CA ALA A 298 -8.25 6.66 25.14
C ALA A 298 -6.98 6.41 25.97
N THR A 299 -6.01 5.70 25.39
CA THR A 299 -4.72 5.43 26.02
C THR A 299 -3.57 5.64 25.04
N ALA A 300 -2.39 6.00 25.55
CA ALA A 300 -1.19 6.11 24.70
C ALA A 300 -0.81 4.78 24.04
N GLY A 301 -1.06 3.63 24.67
CA GLY A 301 -0.81 2.31 24.07
C GLY A 301 -1.78 1.93 22.96
N ALA A 302 -3.00 2.45 22.98
CA ALA A 302 -3.98 2.27 21.91
C ALA A 302 -3.64 3.06 20.64
N THR A 303 -2.63 3.93 20.68
CA THR A 303 -2.20 4.76 19.55
C THR A 303 -0.80 4.34 19.07
N PHE A 304 -0.65 4.18 17.76
CA PHE A 304 0.62 3.90 17.10
C PHE A 304 0.96 5.01 16.11
N LEU A 305 2.16 5.56 16.21
CA LEU A 305 2.68 6.63 15.38
C LEU A 305 3.46 6.06 14.19
N LEU A 306 3.24 6.64 13.01
CA LEU A 306 3.93 6.29 11.77
C LEU A 306 5.00 7.34 11.46
N ASP A 307 6.18 6.90 11.03
CA ASP A 307 7.27 7.79 10.61
C ASP A 307 7.17 8.19 9.12
N ASP A 308 7.90 9.23 8.69
CA ASP A 308 7.95 9.65 7.28
C ASP A 308 8.65 8.63 6.35
N GLY A 309 9.35 7.65 6.94
CA GLY A 309 9.98 6.53 6.24
C GLY A 309 8.98 5.50 5.69
N PHE A 310 7.73 5.49 6.17
CA PHE A 310 6.66 4.64 5.65
C PHE A 310 5.99 5.16 4.35
N ARG A 311 6.34 6.36 3.87
CA ARG A 311 5.82 6.91 2.62
C ARG A 311 6.45 6.25 1.39
N ARG A 312 5.66 5.52 0.61
CA ARG A 312 6.07 5.00 -0.72
C ARG A 312 6.17 6.16 -1.70
N ARG A 313 7.33 6.31 -2.36
CA ARG A 313 7.62 7.41 -3.30
C ARG A 313 7.10 7.08 -4.68
N ARG A 314 6.61 8.10 -5.37
CA ARG A 314 6.16 7.99 -6.76
C ARG A 314 7.35 8.15 -7.69
N VAL A 315 7.57 7.15 -8.53
CA VAL A 315 8.65 7.07 -9.51
C VAL A 315 8.02 6.95 -10.89
N ALA A 316 8.32 7.91 -11.76
CA ALA A 316 7.87 7.89 -13.14
C ALA A 316 8.85 7.10 -14.01
N LEU A 317 8.33 6.24 -14.87
CA LEU A 317 9.12 5.40 -15.77
C LEU A 317 8.83 5.74 -17.23
N LEU A 318 9.89 5.96 -18.01
CA LEU A 318 9.85 6.24 -19.45
C LEU A 318 10.87 5.36 -20.19
N SER A 319 10.53 4.95 -21.41
CA SER A 319 11.37 4.14 -22.30
C SER A 319 11.44 4.77 -23.68
N GLY A 320 12.61 4.71 -24.33
CA GLY A 320 12.77 5.03 -25.75
C GLY A 320 12.44 3.85 -26.67
N GLU A 321 12.44 2.62 -26.16
CA GLU A 321 12.04 1.44 -26.93
C GLU A 321 10.52 1.26 -27.02
N ALA A 322 10.10 0.58 -28.10
CA ALA A 322 8.70 0.24 -28.30
C ALA A 322 8.19 -0.76 -27.26
N ARG A 323 6.95 -0.56 -26.80
CA ARG A 323 6.29 -1.44 -25.82
C ARG A 323 5.96 -2.80 -26.45
N ASP A 324 6.95 -3.68 -26.60
CA ASP A 324 6.69 -5.05 -27.02
C ASP A 324 6.12 -5.88 -25.85
N GLN A 325 4.79 -5.91 -25.75
CA GLN A 325 4.09 -6.72 -24.74
C GLN A 325 4.29 -8.23 -24.95
N SER A 326 4.72 -8.66 -26.14
CA SER A 326 4.89 -10.08 -26.47
C SER A 326 6.21 -10.65 -25.93
N GLN A 327 7.22 -9.80 -25.71
CA GLN A 327 8.54 -10.18 -25.19
C GLN A 327 8.99 -9.29 -24.03
N PRO A 328 8.33 -9.38 -22.85
CA PRO A 328 8.59 -8.47 -21.74
C PRO A 328 10.02 -8.52 -21.20
N LEU A 329 10.75 -9.62 -21.39
CA LEU A 329 12.15 -9.76 -20.95
C LEU A 329 13.14 -8.94 -21.77
N LEU A 330 12.76 -8.48 -22.97
CA LEU A 330 13.55 -7.56 -23.77
C LEU A 330 13.24 -6.10 -23.44
N SER A 331 12.24 -5.82 -22.60
CA SER A 331 11.89 -4.45 -22.24
C SER A 331 12.81 -3.91 -21.13
N PRO A 332 13.49 -2.77 -21.32
CA PRO A 332 14.30 -2.13 -20.29
C PRO A 332 13.50 -1.79 -19.02
N LEU A 333 12.20 -1.46 -19.17
CA LEU A 333 11.33 -1.14 -18.05
C LEU A 333 10.92 -2.35 -17.22
N TYR A 334 10.98 -3.58 -17.77
CA TYR A 334 10.59 -4.78 -17.05
C TYR A 334 11.45 -4.99 -15.79
N TYR A 335 12.77 -4.90 -15.95
CA TYR A 335 13.71 -5.08 -14.85
C TYR A 335 13.62 -3.95 -13.82
N ILE A 336 13.50 -2.69 -14.27
CA ILE A 336 13.32 -1.54 -13.37
C ILE A 336 12.04 -1.67 -12.56
N ASN A 337 10.93 -2.03 -13.21
CA ASN A 337 9.65 -2.23 -12.55
C ASN A 337 9.73 -3.34 -11.50
N ARG A 338 10.30 -4.50 -11.87
CA ARG A 338 10.45 -5.63 -10.93
C ARG A 338 11.35 -5.28 -9.74
N ALA A 339 12.41 -4.50 -9.95
CA ALA A 339 13.33 -4.08 -8.91
C ALA A 339 12.70 -3.07 -7.94
N LEU A 340 11.86 -2.14 -8.43
CA LEU A 340 11.34 -1.03 -7.64
C LEU A 340 9.92 -1.24 -7.10
N ALA A 341 9.10 -2.12 -7.68
CA ALA A 341 7.72 -2.36 -7.24
C ALA A 341 7.55 -2.64 -5.73
N PRO A 342 8.49 -3.33 -5.04
CA PRO A 342 8.40 -3.51 -3.59
C PRO A 342 8.64 -2.21 -2.79
N TYR A 343 9.33 -1.22 -3.36
CA TYR A 343 9.89 -0.07 -2.65
C TYR A 343 9.29 1.28 -3.05
N ALA A 344 8.66 1.37 -4.23
CA ALA A 344 8.14 2.60 -4.80
C ALA A 344 6.78 2.37 -5.50
N ASP A 345 6.01 3.44 -5.61
CA ASP A 345 4.85 3.51 -6.49
C ASP A 345 5.32 3.89 -7.89
N LEU A 346 5.00 3.09 -8.89
CA LEU A 346 5.52 3.22 -10.25
C LEU A 346 4.42 3.74 -11.16
N ILE A 347 4.64 4.93 -11.74
CA ILE A 347 3.74 5.51 -12.72
C ILE A 347 4.35 5.44 -14.12
N GLN A 348 3.51 5.16 -15.10
CA GLN A 348 3.87 5.11 -16.52
C GLN A 348 2.90 6.00 -17.29
N PRO A 349 3.31 6.56 -18.43
CA PRO A 349 2.43 7.41 -19.23
C PRO A 349 1.34 6.58 -19.92
N ASN A 350 0.16 7.19 -20.07
CA ASN A 350 -0.95 6.61 -20.83
C ASN A 350 -0.74 6.77 -22.34
N GLU A 351 -0.11 7.87 -22.75
CA GLU A 351 0.18 8.20 -24.14
C GLU A 351 1.65 7.95 -24.50
N ALA A 352 1.91 7.63 -25.77
CA ALA A 352 3.27 7.42 -26.28
C ALA A 352 4.01 8.73 -26.60
N ASP A 353 3.29 9.83 -26.82
CA ASP A 353 3.88 11.13 -27.13
C ASP A 353 4.55 11.72 -25.88
N MET A 354 5.87 11.93 -25.94
CA MET A 354 6.65 12.48 -24.83
C MET A 354 6.37 13.96 -24.59
N ALA A 355 5.99 14.71 -25.63
CA ALA A 355 5.62 16.11 -25.51
C ALA A 355 4.41 16.30 -24.59
N VAL A 356 3.45 15.38 -24.62
CA VAL A 356 2.24 15.41 -23.78
C VAL A 356 2.47 14.68 -22.46
N SER A 357 3.03 13.48 -22.51
CA SER A 357 3.10 12.60 -21.34
C SER A 357 4.09 13.06 -20.27
N ILE A 358 5.20 13.71 -20.62
CA ILE A 358 6.17 14.21 -19.62
C ILE A 358 5.54 15.29 -18.74
N PRO A 359 4.90 16.36 -19.28
CA PRO A 359 4.15 17.32 -18.47
C PRO A 359 3.10 16.67 -17.55
N GLU A 360 2.36 15.67 -18.02
CA GLU A 360 1.37 14.95 -17.21
C GLU A 360 2.02 14.17 -16.06
N LEU A 361 3.11 13.45 -16.33
CA LEU A 361 3.85 12.74 -15.30
C LEU A 361 4.41 13.72 -14.26
N LEU A 362 4.97 14.85 -14.69
CA LEU A 362 5.49 15.87 -13.78
C LEU A 362 4.39 16.53 -12.94
N ALA A 363 3.18 16.70 -13.49
CA ALA A 363 2.02 17.21 -12.76
C ALA A 363 1.60 16.29 -11.60
N GLN A 364 1.87 14.98 -11.70
CA GLN A 364 1.65 14.00 -10.62
C GLN A 364 2.72 14.07 -9.50
N LYS A 365 3.67 15.01 -9.59
CA LYS A 365 4.74 15.30 -8.63
C LYS A 365 5.57 14.06 -8.22
N PRO A 366 6.14 13.30 -9.18
CA PRO A 366 7.04 12.20 -8.86
C PRO A 366 8.30 12.74 -8.17
N SER A 367 8.84 11.95 -7.25
CA SER A 367 10.13 12.25 -6.60
C SER A 367 11.31 11.89 -7.50
N MET A 368 11.11 10.92 -8.39
CA MET A 368 12.12 10.44 -9.34
C MET A 368 11.50 10.17 -10.71
N LEU A 369 12.26 10.44 -11.76
CA LEU A 369 11.94 10.14 -13.15
C LEU A 369 13.04 9.25 -13.70
N ILE A 370 12.70 8.06 -14.18
CA ILE A 370 13.63 7.10 -14.76
C ILE A 370 13.37 7.01 -16.26
N MET A 371 14.41 7.23 -17.05
CA MET A 371 14.40 7.14 -18.51
C MET A 371 15.32 6.01 -18.96
N ALA A 372 14.79 5.04 -19.70
CA ALA A 372 15.55 3.94 -20.24
C ALA A 372 15.75 4.10 -21.75
N ASP A 373 17.01 4.17 -22.18
CA ASP A 373 17.44 4.33 -23.58
C ASP A 373 16.67 5.39 -24.38
N ILE A 374 16.60 6.61 -23.84
CA ILE A 374 16.11 7.78 -24.57
C ILE A 374 17.33 8.59 -24.97
N GLY A 375 17.54 8.79 -26.27
CA GLY A 375 18.64 9.60 -26.79
C GLY A 375 18.30 11.08 -26.79
N ARG A 376 17.28 11.45 -27.56
CA ARG A 376 16.79 12.84 -27.69
C ARG A 376 15.36 12.99 -27.19
N LEU A 377 15.05 14.13 -26.59
CA LEU A 377 13.71 14.49 -26.15
C LEU A 377 13.13 15.61 -27.02
N PRO A 378 11.80 15.75 -27.11
CA PRO A 378 11.19 16.91 -27.74
C PRO A 378 11.64 18.21 -27.06
N GLU A 379 11.96 19.24 -27.85
CA GLU A 379 12.59 20.48 -27.37
C GLU A 379 11.80 21.14 -26.21
N GLU A 380 10.47 21.08 -26.28
CA GLU A 380 9.56 21.64 -25.28
C GLU A 380 9.59 20.94 -23.91
N THR A 381 10.10 19.71 -23.83
CA THR A 381 10.14 18.91 -22.59
C THR A 381 11.37 19.21 -21.72
N TYR A 382 12.45 19.75 -22.30
CA TYR A 382 13.69 20.05 -21.58
C TYR A 382 13.49 21.08 -20.45
N THR A 383 12.74 22.16 -20.73
CA THR A 383 12.51 23.23 -19.74
C THR A 383 11.72 22.75 -18.52
N PRO A 384 10.57 22.06 -18.68
CA PRO A 384 9.84 21.45 -17.55
C PRO A 384 10.68 20.49 -16.71
N ILE A 385 11.43 19.57 -17.34
CA ILE A 385 12.27 18.61 -16.61
C ILE A 385 13.36 19.34 -15.83
N THR A 386 14.03 20.30 -16.46
CA THR A 386 15.09 21.10 -15.82
C THR A 386 14.58 21.81 -14.57
N LYS A 387 13.43 22.48 -14.67
CA LYS A 387 12.80 23.13 -13.51
C LYS A 387 12.42 22.14 -12.42
N TRP A 388 11.91 20.96 -12.79
CA TRP A 388 11.57 19.92 -11.82
C TRP A 388 12.80 19.38 -11.08
N ILE A 389 13.92 19.18 -11.79
CA ILE A 389 15.20 18.80 -11.17
C ILE A 389 15.69 19.91 -10.23
N GLU A 390 15.68 21.18 -10.67
CA GLU A 390 16.11 22.30 -9.83
C GLU A 390 15.30 22.42 -8.52
N ASN A 391 14.03 22.02 -8.55
CA ASN A 391 13.13 21.98 -7.40
C ASN A 391 13.28 20.72 -6.52
N GLY A 392 14.28 19.86 -6.75
CA GLY A 392 14.54 18.67 -5.93
C GLY A 392 14.25 17.32 -6.60
N GLY A 393 13.81 17.32 -7.86
CA GLY A 393 13.59 16.09 -8.63
C GLY A 393 14.88 15.30 -8.88
N THR A 394 14.78 13.96 -8.90
CA THR A 394 15.90 13.08 -9.26
C THR A 394 15.67 12.41 -10.62
N LEU A 395 16.45 12.78 -11.63
CA LEU A 395 16.46 12.13 -12.95
C LEU A 395 17.45 10.96 -12.95
N VAL A 396 17.00 9.76 -13.29
CA VAL A 396 17.84 8.59 -13.55
C VAL A 396 17.74 8.24 -15.03
N ARG A 397 18.88 8.08 -15.70
CA ARG A 397 18.95 7.65 -17.10
C ARG A 397 19.71 6.32 -17.18
N PHE A 398 19.24 5.44 -18.05
CA PHE A 398 19.97 4.25 -18.50
C PHE A 398 20.40 4.44 -19.94
N ALA A 399 21.68 4.15 -20.21
CA ALA A 399 22.21 4.18 -21.56
C ALA A 399 21.68 3.01 -22.40
N GLY A 400 21.78 3.14 -23.72
CA GLY A 400 21.45 2.09 -24.66
C GLY A 400 21.79 2.55 -26.07
N PRO A 401 21.37 1.80 -27.11
CA PRO A 401 21.68 2.12 -28.49
C PRO A 401 21.27 3.54 -28.93
N ARG A 402 20.10 4.03 -28.49
CA ARG A 402 19.60 5.38 -28.84
C ARG A 402 20.43 6.46 -28.17
N LEU A 403 20.71 6.32 -26.87
CA LEU A 403 21.58 7.27 -26.17
C LEU A 403 23.02 7.25 -26.69
N ALA A 404 23.52 6.11 -27.15
CA ALA A 404 24.86 5.99 -27.74
C ALA A 404 24.96 6.70 -29.11
N ALA A 405 23.88 6.69 -29.89
CA ALA A 405 23.78 7.37 -31.18
C ALA A 405 23.45 8.87 -31.06
N ALA A 406 22.94 9.29 -29.91
CA ALA A 406 22.53 10.67 -29.67
C ALA A 406 23.72 11.66 -29.77
N PRO A 407 23.44 12.92 -30.15
CA PRO A 407 24.40 14.01 -30.06
C PRO A 407 24.97 14.18 -28.64
N ALA A 408 26.23 14.63 -28.54
CA ALA A 408 26.95 14.73 -27.26
C ALA A 408 26.51 15.91 -26.36
N ASP A 409 25.57 16.73 -26.80
CA ASP A 409 25.15 18.00 -26.18
C ASP A 409 23.86 17.92 -25.34
N ASP A 410 23.38 16.73 -24.99
CA ASP A 410 22.21 16.57 -24.12
C ASP A 410 22.44 17.23 -22.73
N PRO A 411 21.66 18.26 -22.34
CA PRO A 411 21.80 18.89 -21.04
C PRO A 411 21.38 17.99 -19.86
N LEU A 412 20.66 16.89 -20.12
CA LEU A 412 20.12 15.98 -19.11
C LEU A 412 21.02 14.76 -18.82
N VAL A 413 22.29 14.81 -19.23
CA VAL A 413 23.32 13.85 -18.79
C VAL A 413 24.32 14.50 -17.81
N PRO A 414 24.85 13.73 -16.83
CA PRO A 414 25.71 14.29 -15.79
C PRO A 414 27.15 14.59 -16.26
N VAL A 415 27.58 13.97 -17.36
CA VAL A 415 28.91 14.06 -17.96
C VAL A 415 28.79 14.07 -19.48
N THR A 416 29.74 14.69 -20.18
CA THR A 416 29.81 14.65 -21.64
C THR A 416 30.08 13.21 -22.10
N LEU A 417 29.31 12.73 -23.07
CA LEU A 417 29.40 11.37 -23.58
C LEU A 417 30.19 11.34 -24.89
N ARG A 418 31.00 10.29 -25.06
CA ARG A 418 31.60 9.97 -26.35
C ARG A 418 30.53 9.32 -27.23
N GLN A 419 30.47 9.74 -28.50
CA GLN A 419 29.56 9.14 -29.47
C GLN A 419 29.89 7.66 -29.71
N GLY A 420 28.84 6.86 -29.79
CA GLY A 420 28.91 5.41 -29.94
C GLY A 420 29.10 4.69 -28.61
N GLU A 421 29.35 3.40 -28.73
CA GLU A 421 29.44 2.47 -27.61
C GLU A 421 30.77 1.70 -27.63
N ARG A 422 31.22 1.30 -26.44
CA ARG A 422 32.35 0.38 -26.27
C ARG A 422 31.80 -1.03 -26.14
N ALA A 423 32.05 -1.87 -27.15
CA ALA A 423 31.81 -3.31 -27.07
C ALA A 423 33.05 -4.06 -26.53
N LEU A 424 32.82 -5.04 -25.66
CA LEU A 424 33.79 -5.90 -25.00
C LEU A 424 33.41 -7.37 -25.26
N GLY A 425 34.39 -8.21 -25.60
CA GLY A 425 34.22 -9.66 -25.78
C GLY A 425 33.58 -10.09 -27.11
N GLY A 426 33.41 -9.20 -28.07
CA GLY A 426 32.94 -9.53 -29.43
C GLY A 426 34.02 -10.14 -30.32
N ALA A 427 33.64 -10.77 -31.44
CA ALA A 427 34.57 -11.44 -32.37
C ALA A 427 35.67 -10.53 -32.96
N LEU A 428 35.43 -9.21 -32.97
CA LEU A 428 36.36 -8.17 -33.40
C LEU A 428 36.98 -7.38 -32.23
N SER A 429 36.61 -7.68 -30.97
CA SER A 429 37.10 -7.01 -29.76
C SER A 429 38.14 -7.88 -29.04
N TRP A 430 39.34 -7.33 -28.85
CA TRP A 430 40.44 -7.98 -28.12
C TRP A 430 40.31 -7.91 -26.59
N SER A 431 39.30 -7.21 -26.07
CA SER A 431 39.06 -7.03 -24.63
C SER A 431 38.01 -7.99 -24.08
N GLU A 432 38.24 -8.58 -22.92
CA GLU A 432 37.26 -9.40 -22.20
C GLU A 432 36.17 -8.52 -21.53
N PRO A 433 34.95 -9.06 -21.31
CA PRO A 433 33.93 -8.40 -20.50
C PRO A 433 34.48 -7.97 -19.14
N GLN A 434 34.15 -6.75 -18.72
CA GLN A 434 34.76 -6.13 -17.54
C GLN A 434 33.88 -6.31 -16.30
N PRO A 435 34.43 -6.77 -15.16
CA PRO A 435 33.66 -6.90 -13.93
C PRO A 435 33.45 -5.56 -13.22
N LEU A 436 32.42 -5.50 -12.37
CA LEU A 436 32.17 -4.35 -11.50
C LEU A 436 33.27 -4.23 -10.43
N ALA A 437 33.78 -3.02 -10.19
CA ALA A 437 34.72 -2.77 -9.11
C ALA A 437 34.01 -2.59 -7.76
N ASP A 438 34.79 -2.54 -6.68
CA ASP A 438 34.29 -2.28 -5.34
C ASP A 438 33.67 -0.87 -5.25
N TYR A 439 32.60 -0.73 -4.46
CA TYR A 439 31.88 0.54 -4.34
C TYR A 439 32.71 1.62 -3.62
N PRO A 440 32.87 2.83 -4.19
CA PRO A 440 33.60 3.92 -3.54
C PRO A 440 33.01 4.31 -2.18
N ALA A 441 33.85 4.67 -1.21
CA ALA A 441 33.41 5.05 0.14
C ALA A 441 32.52 6.32 0.17
N LEU A 442 32.66 7.21 -0.82
CA LEU A 442 31.89 8.44 -0.97
C LEU A 442 30.64 8.27 -1.87
N SER A 443 30.35 7.03 -2.29
CA SER A 443 29.16 6.69 -3.08
C SER A 443 27.97 6.35 -2.16
N PRO A 444 26.72 6.61 -2.57
CA PRO A 444 25.55 6.07 -1.87
C PRO A 444 25.51 4.54 -1.79
N PHE A 445 26.31 3.85 -2.61
CA PHE A 445 26.45 2.39 -2.60
C PHE A 445 27.47 1.90 -1.56
N ALA A 446 28.09 2.80 -0.79
CA ALA A 446 29.00 2.43 0.30
C ALA A 446 28.33 1.47 1.30
N GLY A 447 29.07 0.45 1.71
CA GLY A 447 28.60 -0.61 2.61
C GLY A 447 27.75 -1.71 1.94
N MET A 448 27.56 -1.68 0.62
CA MET A 448 27.06 -2.85 -0.10
C MET A 448 28.12 -3.97 -0.11
N PRO A 449 27.71 -5.26 -0.15
CA PRO A 449 28.63 -6.37 -0.39
C PRO A 449 29.44 -6.16 -1.67
N ARG A 450 30.61 -6.79 -1.73
CA ARG A 450 31.42 -6.76 -2.95
C ARG A 450 30.63 -7.39 -4.10
N PRO A 451 30.55 -6.75 -5.28
CA PRO A 451 29.81 -7.30 -6.41
C PRO A 451 30.53 -8.55 -6.94
N GLU A 452 29.81 -9.66 -7.05
CA GLU A 452 30.33 -10.93 -7.57
C GLU A 452 29.60 -11.33 -8.86
N GLY A 453 30.35 -11.71 -9.89
CA GLY A 453 29.78 -12.26 -11.13
C GLY A 453 29.08 -11.25 -12.06
N ILE A 454 29.16 -9.94 -11.78
CA ILE A 454 28.61 -8.90 -12.67
C ILE A 454 29.64 -8.59 -13.76
N LEU A 455 29.26 -8.77 -15.02
CA LEU A 455 30.07 -8.54 -16.22
C LEU A 455 29.37 -7.56 -17.16
N VAL A 456 30.10 -6.52 -17.53
CA VAL A 456 29.68 -5.52 -18.52
C VAL A 456 30.31 -5.84 -19.87
N LYS A 457 29.47 -5.95 -20.90
CA LYS A 457 29.85 -6.25 -22.28
C LYS A 457 29.80 -5.02 -23.18
N ARG A 458 28.86 -4.10 -22.93
CA ARG A 458 28.70 -2.87 -23.71
C ARG A 458 28.47 -1.69 -22.77
N GLN A 459 29.01 -0.52 -23.09
CA GLN A 459 28.76 0.70 -22.33
C GLN A 459 28.95 1.97 -23.18
N VAL A 460 28.25 3.05 -22.82
CA VAL A 460 28.52 4.40 -23.34
C VAL A 460 29.63 5.02 -22.50
N LEU A 461 30.64 5.62 -23.14
CA LEU A 461 31.79 6.16 -22.42
C LEU A 461 31.62 7.65 -22.11
N ALA A 462 31.99 8.05 -20.89
CA ALA A 462 32.20 9.45 -20.55
C ALA A 462 33.51 9.99 -21.16
N GLU A 463 33.53 11.27 -21.52
CA GLU A 463 34.75 11.99 -21.83
C GLU A 463 35.60 12.19 -20.55
N PRO A 464 36.92 11.91 -20.59
CA PRO A 464 37.79 12.10 -19.43
C PRO A 464 37.89 13.57 -19.05
N THR A 465 37.38 13.93 -17.88
CA THR A 465 37.44 15.28 -17.29
C THR A 465 38.03 15.20 -15.87
N ALA A 466 38.59 16.31 -15.36
CA ALA A 466 39.27 16.33 -14.06
C ALA A 466 38.33 16.01 -12.88
N ASP A 467 37.05 16.31 -13.02
CA ASP A 467 36.01 16.10 -12.02
C ASP A 467 35.24 14.77 -12.20
N LEU A 468 35.53 14.00 -13.25
CA LEU A 468 34.85 12.73 -13.53
C LEU A 468 34.90 11.74 -12.36
N SER A 469 36.04 11.66 -11.67
CA SER A 469 36.21 10.78 -10.51
C SER A 469 35.26 11.15 -9.36
N SER A 470 35.10 12.45 -9.09
CA SER A 470 34.18 12.96 -8.06
C SER A 470 32.70 12.78 -8.42
N ARG A 471 32.40 12.63 -9.72
CA ARG A 471 31.06 12.38 -10.25
C ARG A 471 30.73 10.89 -10.40
N THR A 472 31.65 9.98 -10.07
CA THR A 472 31.47 8.54 -10.28
C THR A 472 31.02 7.83 -9.01
N TRP A 473 29.85 7.19 -9.04
CA TRP A 473 29.29 6.40 -7.94
C TRP A 473 29.63 4.91 -8.01
N ALA A 474 29.92 4.39 -9.21
CA ALA A 474 30.39 3.03 -9.42
C ALA A 474 31.26 2.99 -10.68
N SER A 475 32.27 2.12 -10.70
CA SER A 475 33.20 1.95 -11.82
C SER A 475 33.44 0.47 -12.11
N LEU A 476 33.94 0.16 -13.29
CA LEU A 476 34.42 -1.18 -13.64
C LEU A 476 35.84 -1.40 -13.11
N ALA A 477 36.31 -2.65 -13.13
CA ALA A 477 37.64 -3.02 -12.66
C ALA A 477 38.79 -2.33 -13.41
N ASP A 478 38.56 -1.88 -14.65
CA ASP A 478 39.49 -1.07 -15.44
C ASP A 478 39.45 0.44 -15.10
N GLY A 479 38.64 0.84 -14.12
CA GLY A 479 38.48 2.23 -13.68
C GLY A 479 37.50 3.05 -14.52
N THR A 480 36.86 2.47 -15.55
CA THR A 480 35.86 3.21 -16.34
C THR A 480 34.57 3.41 -15.54
N PRO A 481 33.97 4.63 -15.55
CA PRO A 481 32.73 4.90 -14.82
C PRO A 481 31.56 4.06 -15.34
N LEU A 482 30.81 3.46 -14.41
CA LEU A 482 29.56 2.75 -14.70
C LEU A 482 28.33 3.58 -14.29
N VAL A 483 28.41 4.28 -13.17
CA VAL A 483 27.34 5.18 -12.70
C VAL A 483 27.92 6.54 -12.42
N THR A 484 27.40 7.57 -13.08
CA THR A 484 27.82 8.97 -12.92
C THR A 484 26.67 9.85 -12.44
N THR A 485 27.01 10.98 -11.80
CA THR A 485 26.02 11.90 -11.23
C THR A 485 26.42 13.36 -11.36
N ARG A 486 25.42 14.24 -11.41
CA ARG A 486 25.57 15.70 -11.32
C ARG A 486 24.43 16.27 -10.49
N THR A 487 24.74 17.17 -9.55
CA THR A 487 23.72 17.94 -8.82
C THR A 487 23.29 19.16 -9.63
N GLN A 488 22.01 19.51 -9.58
CA GLN A 488 21.46 20.66 -10.29
C GLN A 488 20.32 21.27 -9.47
N GLY A 489 20.52 22.49 -8.99
CA GLY A 489 19.66 23.09 -7.97
C GLY A 489 19.61 22.22 -6.72
N SER A 490 18.39 21.94 -6.23
CA SER A 490 18.16 21.02 -5.11
C SER A 490 18.05 19.55 -5.53
N GLY A 491 18.07 19.25 -6.84
CA GLY A 491 17.92 17.89 -7.37
C GLY A 491 19.21 17.33 -7.98
N ARG A 492 19.04 16.23 -8.73
CA ARG A 492 20.15 15.42 -9.21
C ARG A 492 19.85 14.70 -10.50
N ILE A 493 20.88 14.54 -11.33
CA ILE A 493 20.89 13.66 -12.50
C ILE A 493 21.84 12.49 -12.20
N ILE A 494 21.41 11.27 -12.52
CA ILE A 494 22.15 10.01 -12.39
C ILE A 494 22.11 9.30 -13.74
N LEU A 495 23.26 8.84 -14.23
CA LEU A 495 23.35 8.05 -15.46
C LEU A 495 24.01 6.71 -15.17
N PHE A 496 23.32 5.63 -15.55
CA PHE A 496 23.90 4.31 -15.70
C PHE A 496 24.43 4.18 -17.13
N HIS A 497 25.72 3.93 -17.29
CA HIS A 497 26.41 3.82 -18.58
C HIS A 497 26.13 2.50 -19.32
N VAL A 498 25.16 1.73 -18.84
CA VAL A 498 24.68 0.45 -19.39
C VAL A 498 23.16 0.49 -19.51
N SER A 499 22.61 -0.42 -20.32
CA SER A 499 21.16 -0.61 -20.42
C SER A 499 20.55 -1.23 -19.17
N ALA A 500 19.25 -0.97 -19.00
CA ALA A 500 18.44 -1.56 -17.94
C ALA A 500 17.94 -2.98 -18.27
N GLU A 501 18.45 -3.57 -19.36
CA GLU A 501 18.15 -4.92 -19.82
C GLU A 501 19.42 -5.79 -19.90
N ALA A 502 19.26 -7.10 -20.02
CA ALA A 502 20.36 -8.06 -19.90
C ALA A 502 21.26 -8.19 -21.15
N THR A 503 21.10 -7.31 -22.15
CA THR A 503 21.83 -7.35 -23.43
C THR A 503 23.24 -6.77 -23.30
N TRP A 504 23.42 -5.65 -22.58
CA TRP A 504 24.71 -4.97 -22.42
C TRP A 504 25.49 -5.46 -21.20
N SER A 505 24.80 -5.98 -20.18
CA SER A 505 25.40 -6.52 -18.97
C SER A 505 24.46 -7.50 -18.28
N ASN A 506 24.96 -8.28 -17.33
CA ASN A 506 24.10 -9.05 -16.42
C ASN A 506 23.77 -8.30 -15.11
N LEU A 507 23.99 -6.97 -15.05
CA LEU A 507 23.63 -6.15 -13.89
C LEU A 507 22.11 -6.17 -13.62
N PRO A 508 21.21 -5.99 -14.61
CA PRO A 508 19.77 -5.92 -14.33
C PRO A 508 19.14 -7.19 -13.74
N ILE A 509 19.85 -8.33 -13.81
CA ILE A 509 19.43 -9.61 -13.22
C ILE A 509 20.12 -9.90 -11.87
N SER A 510 20.93 -8.98 -11.35
CA SER A 510 21.63 -9.14 -10.07
C SER A 510 20.91 -8.49 -8.89
N GLY A 511 21.26 -8.92 -7.67
CA GLY A 511 20.78 -8.27 -6.45
C GLY A 511 21.33 -6.85 -6.27
N ASP A 512 22.53 -6.58 -6.78
CA ASP A 512 23.15 -5.24 -6.75
C ASP A 512 22.30 -4.21 -7.49
N PHE A 513 21.70 -4.56 -8.63
CA PHE A 513 20.82 -3.64 -9.36
C PHE A 513 19.61 -3.19 -8.54
N VAL A 514 18.99 -4.12 -7.81
CA VAL A 514 17.86 -3.84 -6.91
C VAL A 514 18.30 -2.88 -5.79
N GLU A 515 19.43 -3.17 -5.15
CA GLU A 515 19.95 -2.34 -4.07
C GLU A 515 20.44 -0.95 -4.54
N MET A 516 21.08 -0.86 -5.72
CA MET A 516 21.49 0.41 -6.32
C MET A 516 20.29 1.30 -6.64
N LEU A 517 19.23 0.74 -7.23
CA LEU A 517 17.99 1.47 -7.51
C LEU A 517 17.28 1.89 -6.22
N ARG A 518 17.16 0.97 -5.25
CA ARG A 518 16.58 1.25 -3.93
C ARG A 518 17.29 2.40 -3.22
N ARG A 519 18.62 2.39 -3.17
CA ARG A 519 19.43 3.47 -2.56
C ARG A 519 19.30 4.79 -3.32
N SER A 520 19.19 4.74 -4.65
CA SER A 520 18.92 5.93 -5.46
C SER A 520 17.56 6.56 -5.12
N VAL A 521 16.51 5.75 -4.93
CA VAL A 521 15.19 6.23 -4.48
C VAL A 521 15.26 6.80 -3.06
N GLN A 522 16.06 6.20 -2.17
CA GLN A 522 16.25 6.72 -0.82
C GLN A 522 16.96 8.08 -0.79
N LEU A 523 17.90 8.35 -1.70
CA LEU A 523 18.57 9.66 -1.81
C LEU A 523 17.60 10.77 -2.21
N SER A 524 16.62 10.44 -3.06
CA SER A 524 15.54 11.35 -3.47
C SER A 524 14.67 11.81 -2.28
N ARG A 525 14.80 11.20 -1.08
CA ARG A 525 14.16 11.65 0.18
C ARG A 525 14.75 12.97 0.72
N SER A 526 15.97 13.35 0.34
CA SER A 526 16.74 14.41 1.01
C SER A 526 16.62 15.81 0.39
N GLY A 527 15.41 16.18 -0.05
CA GLY A 527 15.10 17.56 -0.48
C GLY A 527 15.14 18.60 0.65
N GLY A 528 15.40 18.19 1.90
CA GLY A 528 15.70 19.04 3.04
C GLY A 528 17.05 18.67 3.65
N VAL A 529 18.03 19.55 3.46
CA VAL A 529 19.33 19.63 4.16
C VAL A 529 20.10 18.30 4.29
N ALA A 530 20.79 17.90 3.22
CA ALA A 530 22.03 17.16 3.38
C ALA A 530 23.11 18.11 3.92
N SER A 531 23.22 18.21 5.25
CA SER A 531 24.45 18.75 5.85
C SER A 531 25.57 17.75 5.59
N GLU A 532 26.66 18.21 4.96
CA GLU A 532 27.91 17.48 4.83
C GLU A 532 28.32 16.91 6.21
N GLY A 533 28.26 15.59 6.39
CA GLY A 533 28.59 14.94 7.67
C GLY A 533 27.78 13.70 8.06
N ALA A 534 27.09 13.02 7.14
CA ALA A 534 26.26 11.84 7.42
C ALA A 534 27.04 10.55 7.78
N ALA A 535 28.10 10.67 8.59
CA ALA A 535 28.78 9.55 9.25
C ALA A 535 28.62 9.58 10.78
N THR A 536 27.99 10.61 11.35
CA THR A 536 27.70 10.74 12.78
C THR A 536 26.21 10.99 12.98
N GLY A 537 25.58 10.29 13.93
CA GLY A 537 24.12 10.20 14.10
C GLY A 537 23.33 11.50 14.03
N GLN A 538 22.04 11.38 13.70
CA GLN A 538 21.13 12.51 13.51
C GLN A 538 20.39 12.81 14.82
N THR A 539 20.53 14.04 15.33
CA THR A 539 19.77 14.54 16.48
C THR A 539 18.48 15.21 16.01
N LEU A 540 17.33 14.76 16.50
CA LEU A 540 16.00 15.27 16.14
C LEU A 540 15.32 15.94 17.34
N ALA A 541 14.90 17.20 17.19
CA ALA A 541 14.16 17.92 18.24
C ALA A 541 12.74 17.34 18.43
N PRO A 542 12.14 17.36 19.63
CA PRO A 542 10.75 16.97 19.82
C PRO A 542 9.82 17.90 19.03
N TYR A 543 8.94 17.34 18.19
CA TYR A 543 8.01 18.10 17.35
C TYR A 543 6.57 18.03 17.88
N ARG A 544 6.06 16.82 18.11
CA ARG A 544 4.74 16.60 18.74
C ARG A 544 4.79 15.40 19.65
N LEU A 545 4.28 15.51 20.86
CA LEU A 545 4.32 14.42 21.85
C LEU A 545 2.95 13.78 22.02
N LEU A 546 2.92 12.52 22.38
CA LEU A 546 1.70 11.79 22.70
C LEU A 546 1.34 12.04 24.17
N ASN A 547 0.10 12.45 24.46
CA ASN A 547 -0.40 12.54 25.83
C ASN A 547 -0.92 11.17 26.32
N ALA A 548 -1.30 11.08 27.60
CA ALA A 548 -1.76 9.81 28.19
C ALA A 548 -3.04 9.24 27.56
N ASP A 549 -3.85 10.08 26.91
CA ASP A 549 -5.07 9.70 26.20
C ASP A 549 -4.81 9.20 24.76
N GLY A 550 -3.56 9.23 24.28
CA GLY A 550 -3.21 8.85 22.91
C GLY A 550 -3.40 9.94 21.86
N VAL A 551 -3.40 11.21 22.27
CA VAL A 551 -3.54 12.38 21.38
C VAL A 551 -2.19 13.08 21.21
N LEU A 552 -1.86 13.47 19.97
CA LEU A 552 -0.66 14.26 19.68
C LEU A 552 -0.88 15.72 20.06
N ILE A 553 -0.01 16.24 20.91
CA ILE A 553 0.02 17.63 21.38
C ILE A 553 1.31 18.33 20.93
N SER A 554 1.24 19.66 20.79
CA SER A 554 2.40 20.48 20.40
C SER A 554 3.27 20.91 21.58
N GLU A 555 2.82 20.71 22.81
CA GLU A 555 3.61 21.01 23.99
C GLU A 555 4.72 19.96 24.15
N THR A 556 5.97 20.40 24.09
CA THR A 556 7.14 19.53 24.19
C THR A 556 7.73 19.45 25.59
N GLY A 557 7.26 20.30 26.51
CA GLY A 557 7.56 20.23 27.95
C GLY A 557 9.06 20.18 28.26
N LYS A 558 9.48 19.13 28.98
CA LYS A 558 10.88 18.84 29.36
C LYS A 558 11.56 17.80 28.46
N ALA A 559 10.95 17.44 27.31
CA ALA A 559 11.49 16.41 26.44
C ALA A 559 12.84 16.82 25.84
N ARG A 560 13.79 15.89 25.79
CA ARG A 560 15.10 16.10 25.17
C ARG A 560 15.08 15.72 23.68
N PRO A 561 15.97 16.31 22.85
CA PRO A 561 16.18 15.86 21.48
C PRO A 561 16.57 14.37 21.42
N LEU A 562 16.05 13.68 20.41
CA LEU A 562 16.30 12.26 20.18
C LEU A 562 17.53 12.06 19.28
N ASP A 563 18.54 11.37 19.78
CA ASP A 563 19.71 10.98 18.99
C ASP A 563 19.50 9.63 18.30
N ILE A 564 19.54 9.62 16.96
CA ILE A 564 19.42 8.41 16.14
C ILE A 564 20.81 7.99 15.68
N ALA A 565 21.34 6.94 16.31
CA ALA A 565 22.54 6.24 15.84
C ALA A 565 22.17 5.07 14.91
N ALA A 566 23.05 4.78 13.95
CA ALA A 566 22.85 3.66 13.03
C ALA A 566 22.87 2.32 13.79
N GLY A 567 21.81 1.52 13.63
CA GLY A 567 21.69 0.17 14.23
C GLY A 567 21.06 0.12 15.62
N THR A 568 20.71 1.25 16.24
CA THR A 568 20.00 1.30 17.53
C THR A 568 18.54 1.69 17.35
N THR A 569 17.62 0.93 17.94
CA THR A 569 16.18 1.31 17.96
C THR A 569 15.93 2.17 19.20
N PRO A 570 15.53 3.44 19.06
CA PRO A 570 15.24 4.28 20.21
C PRO A 570 14.02 3.76 20.97
N SER A 571 14.01 3.92 22.29
CA SER A 571 12.93 3.48 23.17
C SER A 571 12.36 4.65 23.97
N SER A 572 11.07 4.61 24.24
CA SER A 572 10.38 5.65 25.02
C SER A 572 10.86 5.65 26.48
N SER A 573 11.13 6.84 27.01
CA SER A 573 11.52 7.09 28.40
C SER A 573 11.01 8.45 28.90
N THR A 574 11.24 8.78 30.17
CA THR A 574 10.86 10.09 30.74
C THR A 574 11.60 11.26 30.07
N GLU A 575 12.84 11.04 29.60
CA GLU A 575 13.58 12.06 28.84
C GLU A 575 13.16 12.13 27.37
N HIS A 576 12.74 10.99 26.79
CA HIS A 576 12.28 10.86 25.41
C HIS A 576 10.86 10.27 25.39
N PRO A 577 9.82 11.06 25.72
CA PRO A 577 8.43 10.60 25.71
C PRO A 577 7.99 10.19 24.30
N PRO A 578 6.95 9.35 24.17
CA PRO A 578 6.50 8.90 22.85
C PRO A 578 5.95 10.08 22.05
N GLY A 579 6.24 10.12 20.75
CA GLY A 579 5.95 11.28 19.90
C GLY A 579 6.65 11.27 18.55
N LEU A 580 6.50 12.37 17.82
CA LEU A 580 7.20 12.67 16.57
C LEU A 580 8.36 13.62 16.86
N TYR A 581 9.55 13.27 16.39
CA TYR A 581 10.80 14.02 16.56
C TYR A 581 11.33 14.45 15.18
N GLY A 582 11.69 15.72 15.01
CA GLY A 582 12.17 16.30 13.77
C GLY A 582 11.49 17.64 13.47
N SER A 583 11.01 17.80 12.24
CA SER A 583 10.30 18.98 11.76
C SER A 583 9.05 18.59 10.95
N GLU A 584 8.26 19.56 10.52
CA GLU A 584 7.12 19.32 9.62
C GLU A 584 7.53 18.70 8.28
N GLU A 585 8.74 18.99 7.81
CA GLU A 585 9.29 18.50 6.53
C GLU A 585 9.88 17.08 6.64
N GLY A 586 10.14 16.59 7.85
CA GLY A 586 10.68 15.26 8.09
C GLY A 586 10.80 14.94 9.57
N PHE A 587 10.21 13.82 9.99
CA PHE A 587 10.18 13.38 11.38
C PHE A 587 10.28 11.86 11.53
N THR A 588 10.73 11.42 12.70
CA THR A 588 10.76 10.03 13.15
C THR A 588 9.76 9.83 14.29
N ALA A 589 9.02 8.73 14.23
CA ALA A 589 8.07 8.34 15.27
C ALA A 589 8.76 7.50 16.35
N LEU A 590 8.64 7.93 17.60
CA LEU A 590 9.00 7.16 18.79
C LEU A 590 7.72 6.65 19.44
N ASN A 591 7.48 5.35 19.33
CA ASN A 591 6.31 4.70 19.91
C ASN A 591 6.54 4.32 21.38
N LEU A 592 5.46 4.27 22.16
CA LEU A 592 5.49 3.95 23.58
C LEU A 592 6.05 2.53 23.86
N LEU A 593 5.54 1.55 23.12
CA LEU A 593 5.93 0.15 23.25
C LEU A 593 6.97 -0.20 22.18
N PRO A 594 7.98 -1.01 22.51
CA PRO A 594 8.83 -1.65 21.50
C PRO A 594 7.99 -2.44 20.50
N ARG A 595 8.52 -2.58 19.27
CA ARG A 595 7.84 -3.38 18.23
C ARG A 595 7.64 -4.81 18.71
N ASP A 596 6.47 -5.35 18.40
CA ASP A 596 6.08 -6.74 18.68
C ASP A 596 6.03 -7.09 20.19
N THR A 597 5.87 -6.09 21.07
CA THR A 597 5.60 -6.30 22.50
C THR A 597 4.29 -7.07 22.71
N ALA A 598 4.30 -8.07 23.60
CA ALA A 598 3.12 -8.79 24.06
C ALA A 598 2.80 -8.42 25.51
N LEU A 599 1.54 -8.09 25.80
CA LEU A 599 1.09 -7.81 27.16
C LEU A 599 0.87 -9.12 27.93
N THR A 600 1.44 -9.20 29.12
CA THR A 600 1.29 -10.35 30.04
C THR A 600 0.76 -9.90 31.39
N PRO A 601 -0.10 -10.69 32.06
CA PRO A 601 -0.60 -10.36 33.39
C PRO A 601 0.51 -10.43 34.44
N ILE A 602 0.37 -9.62 35.50
CA ILE A 602 1.31 -9.66 36.64
C ILE A 602 1.40 -11.05 37.24
N ASP A 603 2.63 -11.51 37.47
CA ASP A 603 2.91 -12.79 38.11
C ASP A 603 2.99 -12.62 39.63
N ALA A 604 1.96 -13.12 40.31
CA ALA A 604 1.89 -13.18 41.76
C ALA A 604 2.14 -14.60 42.31
N SER A 605 2.65 -15.52 41.48
CA SER A 605 2.98 -16.88 41.90
C SER A 605 4.26 -16.92 42.74
N GLY A 606 4.31 -17.83 43.73
CA GLY A 606 5.54 -18.07 44.52
C GLY A 606 5.92 -17.00 45.56
N LEU A 607 5.02 -16.08 45.91
CA LEU A 607 5.27 -15.08 46.96
C LEU A 607 5.38 -15.71 48.37
N SER A 608 6.29 -15.18 49.19
CA SER A 608 6.57 -15.65 50.55
C SER A 608 5.54 -15.19 51.60
N ILE A 609 4.70 -14.21 51.26
CA ILE A 609 3.63 -13.67 52.11
C ILE A 609 2.28 -13.77 51.40
N PRO A 610 1.17 -13.97 52.14
CA PRO A 610 -0.17 -13.93 51.55
C PRO A 610 -0.51 -12.50 51.12
N TYR A 611 -1.22 -12.37 49.99
CA TYR A 611 -1.79 -11.11 49.52
C TYR A 611 -3.29 -11.27 49.27
N THR A 612 -4.02 -10.16 49.31
CA THR A 612 -5.45 -10.10 48.95
C THR A 612 -5.60 -9.37 47.62
N SER A 613 -6.30 -9.98 46.66
CA SER A 613 -6.65 -9.31 45.39
C SER A 613 -8.03 -8.69 45.52
N GLU A 614 -8.13 -7.40 45.19
CA GLU A 614 -9.38 -6.63 45.25
C GLU A 614 -9.56 -5.80 43.96
N PRO A 615 -10.80 -5.56 43.52
CA PRO A 615 -11.05 -4.63 42.42
C PRO A 615 -10.99 -3.17 42.89
N LEU A 616 -10.79 -2.24 41.95
CA LEU A 616 -10.97 -0.80 42.19
C LEU A 616 -12.38 -0.47 42.72
N ILE A 617 -12.49 0.59 43.51
CA ILE A 617 -13.78 1.14 43.96
C ILE A 617 -14.62 1.51 42.72
N GLY A 618 -15.89 1.11 42.74
CA GLY A 618 -16.80 1.26 41.59
C GLY A 618 -16.98 -0.01 40.76
N ALA A 619 -16.30 -1.12 41.06
CA ALA A 619 -16.77 -2.45 40.67
C ALA A 619 -18.08 -2.71 41.41
N GLU A 620 -19.20 -2.52 40.70
CA GLU A 620 -20.51 -2.26 41.29
C GLU A 620 -20.89 -3.33 42.34
N ALA A 621 -21.02 -2.90 43.60
CA ALA A 621 -21.66 -3.71 44.63
C ALA A 621 -23.14 -3.84 44.27
N TRP A 622 -23.53 -4.96 43.67
CA TRP A 622 -24.90 -5.17 43.23
C TRP A 622 -25.76 -5.64 44.38
N SER A 623 -26.73 -4.80 44.76
CA SER A 623 -27.88 -5.27 45.55
C SER A 623 -28.76 -6.13 44.65
N LEU A 624 -29.02 -7.36 45.08
CA LEU A 624 -29.95 -8.26 44.40
C LEU A 624 -31.42 -7.90 44.65
N LYS A 625 -31.69 -6.86 45.46
CA LYS A 625 -33.03 -6.41 45.84
C LYS A 625 -33.93 -6.06 44.64
N PRO A 626 -33.49 -5.30 43.61
CA PRO A 626 -34.34 -5.01 42.45
C PRO A 626 -34.69 -6.26 41.65
N SER A 627 -33.71 -7.16 41.43
CA SER A 627 -33.91 -8.40 40.69
C SER A 627 -34.86 -9.37 41.40
N LEU A 628 -34.78 -9.44 42.74
CA LEU A 628 -35.68 -10.25 43.56
C LEU A 628 -37.11 -9.69 43.57
N PHE A 629 -37.29 -8.36 43.58
CA PHE A 629 -38.61 -7.74 43.41
C PHE A 629 -39.17 -7.94 41.99
N ALA A 630 -38.33 -7.84 40.95
CA ALA A 630 -38.74 -8.12 39.58
C ALA A 630 -39.18 -9.59 39.41
N ALA A 631 -38.43 -10.54 39.98
CA ALA A 631 -38.83 -11.95 40.01
C ALA A 631 -40.15 -12.16 40.75
N ALA A 632 -40.37 -11.51 41.90
CA ALA A 632 -41.64 -11.56 42.62
C ALA A 632 -42.81 -11.00 41.80
N LEU A 633 -42.59 -9.90 41.07
CA LEU A 633 -43.59 -9.30 40.18
C LEU A 633 -43.94 -10.21 38.99
N ILE A 634 -42.94 -10.83 38.35
CA ILE A 634 -43.15 -11.79 37.27
C ILE A 634 -43.97 -12.99 37.79
N LEU A 635 -43.61 -13.54 38.96
CA LEU A 635 -44.37 -14.62 39.58
C LEU A 635 -45.83 -14.21 39.87
N LEU A 636 -46.07 -12.98 40.31
CA LEU A 636 -47.42 -12.44 40.51
C LEU A 636 -48.21 -12.30 39.20
N LEU A 637 -47.58 -11.84 38.12
CA LEU A 637 -48.20 -11.76 36.79
C LEU A 637 -48.55 -13.15 36.25
N ILE A 638 -47.66 -14.12 36.44
CA ILE A 638 -47.91 -15.53 36.09
C ILE A 638 -49.06 -16.09 36.93
N ASP A 639 -49.10 -15.89 38.25
CA ASP A 639 -50.22 -16.29 39.13
C ASP A 639 -51.54 -15.70 38.59
N SER A 640 -51.53 -14.41 38.26
CA SER A 640 -52.71 -13.68 37.76
C SER A 640 -53.18 -14.19 36.40
N ALA A 641 -52.26 -14.43 35.45
CA ALA A 641 -52.59 -14.95 34.12
C ALA A 641 -53.14 -16.38 34.19
N ILE A 642 -52.56 -17.22 35.05
CA ILE A 642 -53.03 -18.59 35.32
C ILE A 642 -54.42 -18.56 35.94
N VAL A 643 -54.66 -17.70 36.93
CA VAL A 643 -55.98 -17.55 37.57
C VAL A 643 -57.02 -17.03 36.57
N LEU A 644 -56.66 -16.09 35.68
CA LEU A 644 -57.51 -15.60 34.59
C LEU A 644 -57.83 -16.68 33.55
N PHE A 645 -56.84 -17.51 33.20
CA PHE A 645 -57.01 -18.64 32.28
C PHE A 645 -57.92 -19.72 32.88
N MET A 646 -57.69 -20.11 34.14
CA MET A 646 -58.56 -21.04 34.87
C MET A 646 -59.97 -20.50 35.10
N GLY A 647 -60.12 -19.17 35.21
CA GLY A 647 -61.40 -18.46 35.31
C GLY A 647 -62.17 -18.32 33.99
N GLY A 648 -61.65 -18.85 32.87
CA GLY A 648 -62.35 -18.85 31.58
C GLY A 648 -62.34 -17.52 30.82
N ALA A 649 -61.49 -16.56 31.20
CA ALA A 649 -61.47 -15.21 30.61
C ALA A 649 -61.14 -15.19 29.11
N PHE A 650 -60.41 -16.20 28.60
CA PHE A 650 -60.00 -16.32 27.21
C PHE A 650 -61.08 -16.92 26.28
N ALA A 651 -62.17 -17.50 26.82
CA ALA A 651 -63.22 -18.13 26.01
C ALA A 651 -64.10 -17.11 25.23
N ARG A 652 -63.93 -15.81 25.46
CA ARG A 652 -64.67 -14.72 24.79
C ARG A 652 -63.80 -13.77 23.95
N TRP A 653 -62.51 -14.07 23.76
CA TRP A 653 -61.66 -13.22 22.92
C TRP A 653 -61.77 -13.59 21.43
N LYS A 654 -62.62 -12.86 20.69
CA LYS A 654 -62.49 -12.74 19.22
C LYS A 654 -61.41 -11.68 18.93
N MET A 655 -60.24 -12.08 18.43
CA MET A 655 -59.24 -11.11 17.96
C MET A 655 -59.64 -10.53 16.59
N PRO A 656 -59.59 -9.20 16.38
CA PRO A 656 -59.80 -8.59 15.06
C PRO A 656 -58.53 -8.63 14.18
N ALA A 657 -58.72 -8.71 12.87
CA ALA A 657 -57.73 -8.96 11.81
C ALA A 657 -56.62 -7.89 11.61
N ALA A 658 -56.50 -6.89 12.48
CA ALA A 658 -55.60 -5.75 12.28
C ALA A 658 -54.10 -6.06 12.51
N ALA A 659 -53.77 -7.12 13.24
CA ALA A 659 -52.37 -7.49 13.53
C ALA A 659 -51.63 -8.15 12.35
N ALA A 660 -52.34 -8.66 11.34
CA ALA A 660 -51.73 -9.32 10.17
C ALA A 660 -51.24 -8.33 9.09
N ILE A 661 -51.77 -7.10 9.08
CA ILE A 661 -51.48 -6.11 8.04
C ILE A 661 -50.14 -5.40 8.27
N VAL A 662 -49.74 -5.20 9.54
CA VAL A 662 -48.47 -4.54 9.88
C VAL A 662 -47.26 -5.41 9.52
N LEU A 663 -47.40 -6.73 9.59
CA LEU A 663 -46.34 -7.68 9.21
C LEU A 663 -46.15 -7.77 7.68
N ALA A 664 -47.22 -7.56 6.91
CA ALA A 664 -47.19 -7.61 5.45
C ALA A 664 -46.57 -6.34 4.82
N ILE A 665 -46.76 -5.18 5.46
CA ILE A 665 -46.18 -3.90 5.00
C ILE A 665 -44.65 -3.86 5.23
N ALA A 666 -44.16 -4.51 6.30
CA ALA A 666 -42.73 -4.65 6.55
C ALA A 666 -42.01 -5.53 5.52
N ALA A 667 -42.71 -6.47 4.88
CA ALA A 667 -42.14 -7.35 3.85
C ALA A 667 -42.09 -6.72 2.44
N ALA A 668 -42.95 -5.75 2.14
CA ALA A 668 -43.01 -5.10 0.83
C ALA A 668 -41.92 -4.03 0.61
N ALA A 669 -41.26 -3.57 1.69
CA ALA A 669 -40.20 -2.56 1.62
C ALA A 669 -38.82 -3.11 1.20
N LEU A 670 -38.66 -4.44 1.02
CA LEU A 670 -37.39 -5.08 0.65
C LEU A 670 -37.20 -5.30 -0.87
N VAL A 671 -38.16 -4.94 -1.73
CA VAL A 671 -38.13 -5.30 -3.18
C VAL A 671 -37.78 -4.12 -4.11
N THR A 672 -37.63 -2.89 -3.60
CA THR A 672 -37.27 -1.72 -4.41
C THR A 672 -35.78 -1.39 -4.28
N MET A 673 -34.93 -2.05 -5.08
CA MET A 673 -33.57 -1.56 -5.39
C MET A 673 -33.54 -0.98 -6.81
N PRO A 674 -32.89 0.18 -7.05
CA PRO A 674 -32.79 0.79 -8.38
C PRO A 674 -31.74 0.07 -9.24
N GLY A 675 -32.09 -0.19 -10.50
CA GLY A 675 -31.20 -0.76 -11.51
C GLY A 675 -30.20 0.27 -12.06
N GLN A 676 -29.02 -0.23 -12.43
CA GLN A 676 -27.88 0.53 -12.97
C GLN A 676 -28.19 1.07 -14.38
N SER A 677 -27.90 2.35 -14.63
CA SER A 677 -27.88 2.92 -15.98
C SER A 677 -26.52 2.69 -16.63
N LEU A 678 -26.50 2.13 -17.84
CA LEU A 678 -25.33 2.16 -18.72
C LEU A 678 -25.31 3.51 -19.44
N ALA A 679 -24.19 4.25 -19.34
CA ALA A 679 -23.98 5.50 -20.05
C ALA A 679 -23.52 5.23 -21.50
N ASP A 680 -24.04 5.99 -22.45
CA ASP A 680 -23.64 6.03 -23.87
C ASP A 680 -22.67 7.22 -24.04
N ASP A 681 -21.43 6.94 -24.48
CA ASP A 681 -20.30 7.89 -24.56
C ASP A 681 -19.85 8.15 -26.02
N SER A 682 -20.77 8.07 -26.98
CA SER A 682 -20.47 8.31 -28.40
C SER A 682 -20.11 9.78 -28.70
N LYS A 683 -19.01 10.01 -29.44
CA LYS A 683 -18.49 11.32 -29.84
C LYS A 683 -18.59 11.54 -31.36
N PRO A 684 -18.64 12.80 -31.84
CA PRO A 684 -18.60 13.10 -33.28
C PRO A 684 -17.27 12.64 -33.91
N GLY A 685 -17.32 11.84 -34.98
CA GLY A 685 -16.14 11.29 -35.68
C GLY A 685 -15.89 9.80 -35.40
N ASP A 686 -16.55 9.22 -34.40
CA ASP A 686 -16.45 7.78 -34.08
C ASP A 686 -16.82 6.88 -35.27
N ASP A 687 -17.72 7.34 -36.14
CA ASP A 687 -18.16 6.61 -37.34
C ASP A 687 -17.11 6.56 -38.47
N LEU A 688 -16.19 7.53 -38.51
CA LEU A 688 -15.07 7.56 -39.45
C LEU A 688 -13.91 6.73 -38.90
N ILE A 689 -13.66 6.81 -37.59
CA ILE A 689 -12.71 5.96 -36.87
C ILE A 689 -13.09 4.48 -36.99
N MET A 690 -14.37 4.13 -36.77
CA MET A 690 -14.85 2.75 -36.89
C MET A 690 -14.59 2.18 -38.29
N ARG A 691 -14.82 2.99 -39.35
CA ARG A 691 -14.56 2.59 -40.74
C ARG A 691 -13.08 2.38 -41.04
N GLN A 692 -12.19 3.15 -40.43
CA GLN A 692 -10.75 3.00 -40.56
C GLN A 692 -10.21 1.79 -39.79
N LEU A 693 -10.92 1.32 -38.75
CA LEU A 693 -10.58 0.13 -37.96
C LEU A 693 -11.08 -1.18 -38.59
N ASP A 694 -12.12 -1.14 -39.42
CA ASP A 694 -12.73 -2.34 -40.02
C ASP A 694 -11.81 -3.09 -41.00
N LYS A 695 -10.85 -2.39 -41.62
CA LYS A 695 -9.89 -2.96 -42.58
C LYS A 695 -8.50 -2.37 -42.40
N THR A 696 -7.45 -3.13 -42.74
CA THR A 696 -6.08 -2.60 -42.79
C THR A 696 -5.94 -1.67 -44.00
N HIS A 697 -5.37 -0.48 -43.79
CA HIS A 697 -5.10 0.50 -44.83
C HIS A 697 -3.60 0.79 -44.94
N LEU A 698 -3.11 0.99 -46.15
CA LEU A 698 -1.79 1.61 -46.35
C LEU A 698 -1.96 3.14 -46.30
N ALA A 699 -1.01 3.84 -45.68
CA ALA A 699 -1.05 5.28 -45.59
C ALA A 699 0.17 5.96 -46.21
N TYR A 700 -0.02 7.18 -46.72
CA TYR A 700 1.09 8.04 -47.16
C TYR A 700 0.97 9.44 -46.57
N VAL A 701 2.11 10.10 -46.34
CA VAL A 701 2.15 11.48 -45.86
C VAL A 701 1.84 12.45 -47.00
N ILE A 702 0.89 13.37 -46.76
CA ILE A 702 0.57 14.46 -47.70
C ILE A 702 1.68 15.51 -47.63
N THR A 703 2.37 15.71 -48.75
CA THR A 703 3.51 16.65 -48.86
C THR A 703 3.08 18.07 -49.18
N GLY A 704 1.85 18.24 -49.70
CA GLY A 704 1.36 19.50 -50.27
C GLY A 704 1.72 19.68 -51.74
N GLU A 705 2.45 18.72 -52.34
CA GLU A 705 2.78 18.68 -53.76
C GLU A 705 1.85 17.71 -54.49
N ALA A 706 0.88 18.23 -55.25
CA ALA A 706 -0.18 17.44 -55.87
C ALA A 706 0.32 16.25 -56.72
N GLU A 707 1.44 16.40 -57.43
CA GLU A 707 2.01 15.31 -58.24
C GLU A 707 2.66 14.22 -57.36
N VAL A 708 3.32 14.58 -56.26
CA VAL A 708 3.94 13.63 -55.33
C VAL A 708 2.87 12.87 -54.54
N ASP A 709 1.84 13.59 -54.09
CA ASP A 709 0.73 13.02 -53.34
C ASP A 709 -0.08 12.06 -54.23
N ARG A 710 -0.40 12.48 -55.46
CA ARG A 710 -1.08 11.62 -56.45
C ARG A 710 -0.26 10.38 -56.81
N LEU A 711 1.07 10.53 -56.98
CA LEU A 711 1.92 9.38 -57.28
C LEU A 711 1.97 8.40 -56.12
N SER A 712 2.04 8.90 -54.89
CA SER A 712 2.03 8.08 -53.67
C SER A 712 0.71 7.32 -53.53
N GLU A 713 -0.42 7.99 -53.74
CA GLU A 713 -1.76 7.38 -53.76
C GLU A 713 -1.85 6.26 -54.81
N ARG A 714 -1.47 6.55 -56.06
CA ARG A 714 -1.52 5.56 -57.15
C ARG A 714 -0.54 4.41 -56.93
N GLY A 715 0.62 4.68 -56.36
CA GLY A 715 1.62 3.69 -56.00
C GLY A 715 1.11 2.70 -54.97
N LEU A 716 0.60 3.20 -53.84
CA LEU A 716 0.05 2.36 -52.78
C LEU A 716 -1.24 1.64 -53.22
N ALA A 717 -2.05 2.24 -54.12
CA ALA A 717 -3.21 1.57 -54.70
C ALA A 717 -2.79 0.37 -55.55
N GLY A 718 -1.76 0.55 -56.40
CA GLY A 718 -1.20 -0.57 -57.17
C GLY A 718 -0.63 -1.67 -56.28
N LEU A 719 0.04 -1.30 -55.17
CA LEU A 719 0.51 -2.29 -54.19
C LEU A 719 -0.65 -3.01 -53.49
N THR A 720 -1.73 -2.31 -53.18
CA THR A 720 -2.96 -2.87 -52.59
C THR A 720 -3.58 -3.93 -53.50
N ASP A 721 -3.70 -3.63 -54.79
CA ASP A 721 -4.20 -4.57 -55.79
C ASP A 721 -3.28 -5.81 -55.89
N PHE A 722 -1.96 -5.60 -55.87
CA PHE A 722 -0.98 -6.69 -55.92
C PHE A 722 -1.01 -7.57 -54.67
N LEU A 723 -1.13 -6.98 -53.47
CA LEU A 723 -1.28 -7.70 -52.19
C LEU A 723 -2.53 -8.57 -52.20
N THR A 724 -3.66 -8.01 -52.63
CA THR A 724 -4.95 -8.71 -52.74
C THR A 724 -4.87 -9.88 -53.71
N TYR A 725 -4.12 -9.72 -54.80
CA TYR A 725 -3.96 -10.77 -55.80
C TYR A 725 -2.98 -11.89 -55.38
N ARG A 726 -1.92 -11.56 -54.64
CA ARG A 726 -0.83 -12.50 -54.31
C ARG A 726 -0.91 -13.11 -52.91
N THR A 727 -1.66 -12.50 -52.00
CA THR A 727 -1.73 -12.87 -50.58
C THR A 727 -3.18 -12.99 -50.12
N THR A 728 -3.39 -13.43 -48.88
CA THR A 728 -4.73 -13.44 -48.26
C THR A 728 -5.07 -12.12 -47.57
N LEU A 729 -4.17 -11.13 -47.60
CA LEU A 729 -4.42 -9.80 -47.08
C LEU A 729 -5.22 -9.01 -48.12
N GLU A 730 -6.36 -8.44 -47.71
CA GLU A 730 -7.21 -7.58 -48.54
C GLU A 730 -7.25 -6.15 -47.95
N PRO A 731 -6.22 -5.32 -48.18
CA PRO A 731 -6.20 -3.96 -47.66
C PRO A 731 -7.32 -3.10 -48.28
N GLY A 732 -7.81 -2.12 -47.52
CA GLY A 732 -8.66 -1.06 -48.05
C GLY A 732 -7.89 -0.07 -48.92
N PRO A 733 -8.59 0.91 -49.55
CA PRO A 733 -7.95 1.97 -50.33
C PRO A 733 -6.89 2.74 -49.53
N PRO A 734 -5.78 3.21 -50.15
CA PRO A 734 -4.77 4.00 -49.45
C PRO A 734 -5.33 5.31 -48.89
N ILE A 735 -4.78 5.75 -47.75
CA ILE A 735 -5.19 6.99 -47.07
C ILE A 735 -4.04 7.99 -47.06
N GLY A 736 -4.31 9.23 -47.45
CA GLY A 736 -3.38 10.35 -47.27
C GLY A 736 -3.51 10.92 -45.86
N LEU A 737 -2.39 11.12 -45.18
CA LEU A 737 -2.32 11.59 -43.79
C LEU A 737 -1.69 12.97 -43.66
N ASP A 738 -2.31 13.80 -42.82
CA ASP A 738 -1.66 14.93 -42.16
C ASP A 738 -1.15 14.50 -40.78
N ILE A 739 0.17 14.43 -40.64
CA ILE A 739 0.86 13.98 -39.41
C ILE A 739 0.43 14.80 -38.19
N ALA A 740 0.14 16.09 -38.36
CA ALA A 740 -0.18 16.98 -37.24
C ALA A 740 -1.60 16.78 -36.71
N ALA A 741 -2.53 16.31 -37.55
CA ALA A 741 -3.96 16.24 -37.23
C ALA A 741 -4.47 14.80 -37.10
N ASP A 742 -4.08 13.91 -38.01
CA ASP A 742 -4.68 12.59 -38.16
C ASP A 742 -4.13 11.55 -37.17
N GLU A 743 -4.98 10.60 -36.78
CA GLU A 743 -4.61 9.51 -35.87
C GLU A 743 -3.70 8.49 -36.59
N LEU A 744 -2.44 8.37 -36.13
CA LEU A 744 -1.43 7.55 -36.81
C LEU A 744 -1.49 6.08 -36.37
N SER A 745 -2.01 5.80 -35.17
CA SER A 745 -2.00 4.46 -34.56
C SER A 745 -2.80 3.41 -35.33
N PHE A 746 -3.67 3.81 -36.26
CA PHE A 746 -4.45 2.89 -37.10
C PHE A 746 -3.63 2.22 -38.20
N TYR A 747 -2.45 2.75 -38.53
CA TYR A 747 -1.69 2.34 -39.69
C TYR A 747 -0.43 1.57 -39.27
N SER A 748 -0.25 0.34 -39.74
CA SER A 748 0.99 -0.38 -39.48
C SER A 748 2.17 0.25 -40.21
N LEU A 749 1.97 0.69 -41.45
CA LEU A 749 2.96 1.32 -42.33
C LEU A 749 2.51 2.72 -42.79
N ILE A 750 3.38 3.70 -42.61
CA ILE A 750 3.27 5.03 -43.22
C ILE A 750 4.39 5.21 -44.24
N TYR A 751 4.01 5.40 -45.51
CA TYR A 751 4.94 5.79 -46.58
C TYR A 751 5.16 7.30 -46.56
N TRP A 752 6.39 7.74 -46.40
CA TRP A 752 6.74 9.16 -46.40
C TRP A 752 7.60 9.50 -47.62
N PRO A 753 7.02 10.07 -48.69
CA PRO A 753 7.78 10.59 -49.82
C PRO A 753 8.50 11.88 -49.40
N ILE A 754 9.83 11.85 -49.35
CA ILE A 754 10.60 13.03 -49.00
C ILE A 754 10.66 13.98 -50.20
N SER A 755 10.39 15.26 -49.93
CA SER A 755 10.57 16.34 -50.90
C SER A 755 11.30 17.51 -50.26
N ALA A 756 12.36 17.99 -50.92
CA ALA A 756 13.10 19.18 -50.51
C ALA A 756 12.27 20.47 -50.54
N ASN A 757 11.20 20.51 -51.35
CA ASN A 757 10.32 21.67 -51.49
C ASN A 757 9.14 21.67 -50.52
N ALA A 758 8.85 20.51 -49.89
CA ALA A 758 7.82 20.43 -48.87
C ALA A 758 8.20 21.28 -47.62
N PRO A 759 7.22 21.86 -46.92
CA PRO A 759 7.45 22.51 -45.64
C PRO A 759 8.13 21.56 -44.64
N MET A 760 8.98 22.10 -43.76
CA MET A 760 9.52 21.29 -42.66
C MET A 760 8.38 20.90 -41.71
N PRO A 761 8.30 19.63 -41.25
CA PRO A 761 7.33 19.23 -40.24
C PRO A 761 7.45 20.10 -38.98
N SER A 762 6.32 20.40 -38.35
CA SER A 762 6.32 21.08 -37.04
C SER A 762 6.89 20.16 -35.95
N GLN A 763 7.38 20.72 -34.85
CA GLN A 763 7.88 19.91 -33.72
C GLN A 763 6.81 18.94 -33.18
N ALA A 764 5.54 19.37 -33.13
CA ALA A 764 4.44 18.49 -32.74
C ALA A 764 4.26 17.32 -33.72
N ALA A 765 4.42 17.55 -35.03
CA ALA A 765 4.35 16.48 -36.02
C ALA A 765 5.54 15.49 -35.89
N ILE A 766 6.74 15.99 -35.59
CA ILE A 766 7.93 15.17 -35.34
C ILE A 766 7.71 14.30 -34.09
N SER A 767 7.22 14.88 -32.98
CA SER A 767 6.91 14.15 -31.75
C SER A 767 5.87 13.04 -31.96
N ARG A 768 4.84 13.30 -32.77
CA ARG A 768 3.81 12.30 -33.12
C ARG A 768 4.38 11.15 -33.95
N ILE A 769 5.28 11.42 -34.89
CA ILE A 769 5.95 10.37 -35.68
C ILE A 769 6.91 9.54 -34.83
N ASP A 770 7.65 10.18 -33.93
CA ASP A 770 8.49 9.49 -32.96
C ASP A 770 7.65 8.58 -32.04
N ALA A 771 6.52 9.09 -31.53
CA ALA A 771 5.57 8.32 -30.72
C ALA A 771 4.97 7.13 -31.49
N TYR A 772 4.65 7.33 -32.77
CA TYR A 772 4.16 6.29 -33.66
C TYR A 772 5.19 5.17 -33.84
N MET A 773 6.45 5.52 -34.14
CA MET A 773 7.56 4.57 -34.25
C MET A 773 7.81 3.80 -32.93
N ARG A 774 7.77 4.51 -31.78
CA ARG A 774 7.85 3.88 -30.45
C ARG A 774 6.61 3.09 -30.06
N SER A 775 5.51 3.19 -30.79
CA SER A 775 4.31 2.37 -30.54
C SER A 775 4.26 1.12 -31.41
N GLY A 776 5.30 0.84 -32.20
CA GLY A 776 5.40 -0.32 -33.08
C GLY A 776 4.98 -0.06 -34.52
N GLY A 777 4.69 1.19 -34.90
CA GLY A 777 4.49 1.58 -36.29
C GLY A 777 5.80 1.67 -37.06
N THR A 778 5.77 1.43 -38.38
CA THR A 778 6.95 1.64 -39.25
C THR A 778 6.72 2.81 -40.19
N VAL A 779 7.74 3.67 -40.29
CA VAL A 779 7.79 4.74 -41.30
C VAL A 779 8.78 4.36 -42.41
N LEU A 780 8.32 4.35 -43.66
CA LEU A 780 9.14 4.13 -44.85
C LEU A 780 9.42 5.46 -45.54
N PHE A 781 10.60 6.01 -45.29
CA PHE A 781 11.09 7.23 -45.92
C PHE A 781 11.67 6.93 -47.30
N ASP A 782 11.18 7.64 -48.31
CA ASP A 782 11.64 7.47 -49.70
C ASP A 782 12.11 8.80 -50.27
N THR A 783 13.43 8.93 -50.52
CA THR A 783 14.01 10.16 -51.08
C THR A 783 13.79 10.30 -52.59
N ARG A 784 13.43 9.21 -53.27
CA ARG A 784 13.06 9.14 -54.70
C ARG A 784 14.11 9.66 -55.69
N ASP A 785 15.33 9.92 -55.26
CA ASP A 785 16.31 10.72 -56.00
C ASP A 785 17.68 10.04 -56.17
N GLN A 786 17.71 8.70 -56.13
CA GLN A 786 18.92 7.91 -56.38
C GLN A 786 19.67 8.35 -57.65
N PHE A 787 18.96 8.73 -58.72
CA PHE A 787 19.54 9.13 -59.99
C PHE A 787 20.24 10.50 -59.97
N SER A 788 19.89 11.39 -59.03
CA SER A 788 20.47 12.74 -58.92
C SER A 788 21.95 12.73 -58.48
N SER A 789 22.42 11.63 -57.89
CA SER A 789 23.81 11.41 -57.48
C SER A 789 24.84 11.41 -58.62
N LEU A 790 24.38 11.31 -59.88
CA LEU A 790 25.25 11.37 -61.07
C LEU A 790 25.65 12.79 -61.48
N SER A 791 25.00 13.83 -60.94
CA SER A 791 25.27 15.25 -61.27
C SER A 791 26.06 16.01 -60.21
N SER A 792 26.09 15.50 -58.97
CA SER A 792 26.85 16.05 -57.84
C SER A 792 28.01 15.13 -57.49
N ALA A 793 29.15 15.31 -58.17
CA ALA A 793 30.41 14.75 -57.68
C ALA A 793 30.66 15.29 -56.25
N SER A 794 30.39 14.46 -55.24
CA SER A 794 30.52 14.67 -53.78
C SER A 794 29.37 15.33 -52.99
N GLY A 795 28.13 15.45 -53.50
CA GLY A 795 27.02 16.10 -52.77
C GLY A 795 25.84 15.18 -52.45
N SER A 796 25.35 15.24 -51.20
CA SER A 796 24.03 14.72 -50.80
C SER A 796 22.95 15.35 -51.69
N SER A 797 21.91 14.58 -52.06
CA SER A 797 20.82 15.12 -52.86
C SER A 797 19.89 16.00 -52.01
N PRO A 798 19.16 16.98 -52.58
CA PRO A 798 18.29 17.85 -51.80
C PRO A 798 17.25 17.11 -50.94
N ASN A 799 16.69 15.99 -51.42
CA ASN A 799 15.76 15.19 -50.60
C ASN A 799 16.50 14.42 -49.50
N SER A 800 17.75 14.00 -49.73
CA SER A 800 18.58 13.37 -48.69
C SER A 800 18.97 14.37 -47.59
N GLU A 801 19.33 15.60 -47.94
CA GLU A 801 19.55 16.69 -46.97
C GLU A 801 18.29 17.01 -46.16
N ARG A 802 17.12 17.03 -46.82
CA ARG A 802 15.84 17.20 -46.15
C ARG A 802 15.55 16.06 -45.19
N LEU A 803 15.80 14.81 -45.58
CA LEU A 803 15.61 13.65 -44.71
C LEU A 803 16.55 13.74 -43.49
N GLN A 804 17.82 14.10 -43.68
CA GLN A 804 18.76 14.28 -42.57
C GLN A 804 18.27 15.34 -41.57
N ALA A 805 17.72 16.45 -42.05
CA ALA A 805 17.13 17.47 -41.19
C ALA A 805 15.92 16.93 -40.40
N ILE A 806 15.08 16.09 -41.00
CA ILE A 806 13.92 15.47 -40.31
C ILE A 806 14.39 14.46 -39.26
N LEU A 807 15.33 13.59 -39.64
CA LEU A 807 15.87 12.55 -38.76
C LEU A 807 16.68 13.12 -37.60
N ALA A 808 17.28 14.30 -37.76
CA ALA A 808 18.04 14.94 -36.69
C ALA A 808 17.17 15.15 -35.43
N ASP A 809 15.91 15.53 -35.62
CA ASP A 809 14.97 15.85 -34.54
C ASP A 809 14.15 14.65 -34.02
N LEU A 810 14.37 13.45 -34.58
CA LEU A 810 13.77 12.20 -34.13
C LEU A 810 14.74 11.41 -33.23
N ASP A 811 14.20 10.72 -32.23
CA ASP A 811 14.98 9.73 -31.48
C ASP A 811 14.99 8.43 -32.31
N ILE A 812 16.00 8.27 -33.18
CA ILE A 812 16.13 7.09 -34.03
C ILE A 812 17.24 6.15 -33.55
N PRO A 813 17.05 4.83 -33.67
CA PRO A 813 18.11 3.88 -33.41
C PRO A 813 19.20 3.96 -34.50
N PRO A 814 20.39 3.38 -34.26
CA PRO A 814 21.41 3.24 -35.30
C PRO A 814 20.85 2.51 -36.53
N LEU A 815 21.34 2.86 -37.73
CA LEU A 815 20.84 2.31 -39.00
C LEU A 815 21.89 1.46 -39.71
N GLU A 816 21.45 0.39 -40.36
CA GLU A 816 22.28 -0.44 -41.25
C GLU A 816 21.55 -0.81 -42.55
N PRO A 817 22.27 -1.09 -43.66
CA PRO A 817 21.66 -1.67 -44.85
C PRO A 817 21.11 -3.06 -44.54
N VAL A 818 19.93 -3.40 -45.06
CA VAL A 818 19.28 -4.70 -44.81
C VAL A 818 20.27 -5.86 -45.04
N PRO A 819 20.65 -6.61 -43.98
CA PRO A 819 21.54 -7.75 -44.11
C PRO A 819 20.92 -8.87 -44.96
N THR A 820 21.73 -9.64 -45.66
CA THR A 820 21.23 -10.74 -46.52
C THR A 820 20.47 -11.82 -45.74
N ASP A 821 20.80 -12.00 -44.46
CA ASP A 821 20.22 -12.96 -43.54
C ASP A 821 19.03 -12.41 -42.73
N ASN A 822 18.66 -11.14 -42.93
CA ASN A 822 17.51 -10.51 -42.26
C ASN A 822 16.17 -11.16 -42.65
N VAL A 823 15.18 -11.16 -41.74
CA VAL A 823 13.84 -11.72 -42.00
C VAL A 823 13.10 -11.00 -43.14
N LEU A 824 13.32 -9.70 -43.33
CA LEU A 824 12.70 -8.89 -44.38
C LEU A 824 13.01 -9.43 -45.79
N THR A 825 14.18 -10.05 -46.01
CA THR A 825 14.56 -10.63 -47.32
C THR A 825 13.80 -11.90 -47.67
N LYS A 826 13.09 -12.50 -46.69
CA LYS A 826 12.39 -13.78 -46.80
C LYS A 826 11.02 -13.79 -46.11
N SER A 827 10.43 -12.61 -45.92
CA SER A 827 9.14 -12.46 -45.25
C SER A 827 7.97 -13.01 -46.08
N PHE A 828 8.06 -12.99 -47.41
CA PHE A 828 7.11 -13.69 -48.29
C PHE A 828 7.81 -14.25 -49.53
N TYR A 829 8.44 -13.38 -50.30
CA TYR A 829 9.35 -13.71 -51.38
C TYR A 829 10.79 -13.77 -50.88
N LEU A 830 11.64 -14.53 -51.59
CA LEU A 830 13.09 -14.48 -51.43
C LEU A 830 13.67 -13.36 -52.28
N LEU A 831 14.26 -12.36 -51.63
CA LEU A 831 14.84 -11.16 -52.24
C LEU A 831 16.32 -11.05 -51.87
N SER A 832 17.15 -10.61 -52.81
CA SER A 832 18.55 -10.25 -52.55
C SER A 832 18.75 -8.74 -52.39
N ASN A 833 17.81 -7.94 -52.90
CA ASN A 833 17.77 -6.49 -52.81
C ASN A 833 16.32 -6.00 -52.87
N PHE A 834 16.12 -4.69 -52.67
CA PHE A 834 14.80 -4.05 -52.66
C PHE A 834 14.72 -2.94 -53.73
N PRO A 835 14.62 -3.31 -55.02
CA PRO A 835 14.54 -2.33 -56.09
C PRO A 835 13.17 -1.64 -56.12
N GLY A 836 13.13 -0.40 -56.56
CA GLY A 836 11.93 0.38 -56.87
C GLY A 836 11.95 0.80 -58.33
N ARG A 837 11.59 2.06 -58.62
CA ARG A 837 11.79 2.63 -59.96
C ARG A 837 13.28 2.69 -60.30
N TYR A 838 14.13 2.83 -59.28
CA TYR A 838 15.59 2.68 -59.34
C TYR A 838 16.07 1.44 -58.57
N ASN A 839 17.30 0.99 -58.81
CA ASN A 839 17.87 -0.20 -58.15
C ASN A 839 19.24 0.04 -57.48
N GLY A 840 19.64 1.31 -57.33
CA GLY A 840 20.99 1.68 -56.89
C GLY A 840 21.15 2.01 -55.41
N SER A 841 20.06 2.23 -54.67
CA SER A 841 20.10 2.45 -53.21
C SER A 841 19.85 1.14 -52.47
N PRO A 842 20.61 0.81 -51.41
CA PRO A 842 20.16 -0.19 -50.44
C PRO A 842 18.92 0.32 -49.69
N LEU A 843 18.14 -0.61 -49.15
CA LEU A 843 17.14 -0.33 -48.13
C LEU A 843 17.85 -0.33 -46.77
N TRP A 844 17.67 0.73 -45.99
CA TRP A 844 18.20 0.85 -44.64
C TRP A 844 17.13 0.54 -43.60
N ILE A 845 17.52 -0.11 -42.52
CA ILE A 845 16.68 -0.49 -41.38
C ILE A 845 17.42 -0.18 -40.07
N GLU A 846 16.75 -0.34 -38.94
CA GLU A 846 17.39 -0.37 -37.61
C GLU A 846 18.50 -1.44 -37.56
N ALA A 847 19.65 -1.05 -37.00
CA ALA A 847 20.81 -1.91 -36.85
C ALA A 847 20.57 -2.94 -35.74
N GLN A 848 20.79 -4.21 -36.07
CA GLN A 848 20.62 -5.30 -35.13
C GLN A 848 21.90 -5.56 -34.32
N PRO A 849 21.80 -5.96 -33.04
CA PRO A 849 22.95 -6.34 -32.24
C PRO A 849 23.72 -7.51 -32.87
N ASP A 850 25.04 -7.34 -33.01
CA ASP A 850 25.93 -8.34 -33.57
C ASP A 850 26.11 -9.50 -32.58
N ASN A 851 25.28 -10.54 -32.71
CA ASN A 851 25.35 -11.74 -31.86
C ASN A 851 26.56 -12.59 -32.29
N GLY A 852 27.73 -12.25 -31.74
CA GLY A 852 28.95 -13.05 -31.87
C GLY A 852 28.71 -14.52 -31.53
N ALA A 853 29.23 -15.39 -32.39
CA ALA A 853 29.17 -16.87 -32.33
C ALA A 853 27.81 -17.52 -32.62
N GLN A 854 27.34 -17.43 -33.88
CA GLN A 854 26.50 -18.49 -34.44
C GLN A 854 27.34 -19.51 -35.22
N PRO A 855 27.18 -20.83 -34.99
CA PRO A 855 27.77 -21.84 -35.87
C PRO A 855 27.21 -21.67 -37.29
N THR A 856 28.08 -21.78 -38.29
CA THR A 856 27.71 -21.81 -39.72
C THR A 856 26.56 -22.81 -39.95
N GLY A 857 25.39 -22.33 -40.37
CA GLY A 857 24.25 -23.19 -40.73
C GLY A 857 22.85 -22.77 -40.24
N ARG A 858 22.69 -21.64 -39.55
CA ARG A 858 21.34 -21.12 -39.19
C ARG A 858 20.82 -20.12 -40.24
N PRO A 859 19.52 -20.20 -40.64
CA PRO A 859 18.98 -19.32 -41.68
C PRO A 859 18.67 -17.88 -41.24
N ALA A 860 18.57 -17.57 -39.94
CA ALA A 860 18.15 -16.25 -39.43
C ALA A 860 18.77 -15.93 -38.06
N ARG A 861 18.94 -14.62 -37.76
CA ARG A 861 19.45 -14.09 -36.48
C ARG A 861 18.36 -14.15 -35.39
N SER A 862 18.77 -14.36 -34.14
CA SER A 862 17.86 -14.38 -32.98
C SER A 862 17.59 -12.95 -32.49
N GLY A 863 16.32 -12.51 -32.46
CA GLY A 863 15.91 -11.20 -31.94
C GLY A 863 15.49 -10.16 -32.99
N ASP A 864 15.21 -10.56 -34.24
CA ASP A 864 14.74 -9.64 -35.29
C ASP A 864 13.35 -9.06 -34.96
N GLY A 865 13.29 -7.94 -34.23
CA GLY A 865 12.09 -7.11 -34.13
C GLY A 865 11.69 -6.50 -35.49
N VAL A 866 10.49 -5.93 -35.58
CA VAL A 866 10.07 -5.13 -36.75
C VAL A 866 10.75 -3.78 -36.69
N SER A 867 11.50 -3.42 -37.74
CA SER A 867 12.17 -2.13 -37.83
C SER A 867 11.14 -0.99 -37.82
N PRO A 868 11.20 -0.03 -36.88
CA PRO A 868 10.28 1.11 -36.82
C PRO A 868 10.57 2.14 -37.92
N ILE A 869 11.74 2.04 -38.56
CA ILE A 869 12.18 2.94 -39.61
C ILE A 869 12.72 2.15 -40.80
N MET A 870 12.38 2.59 -42.01
CA MET A 870 12.96 2.11 -43.27
C MET A 870 13.30 3.30 -44.16
N ILE A 871 14.48 3.30 -44.79
CA ILE A 871 14.89 4.39 -45.68
C ILE A 871 15.35 3.84 -47.03
N THR A 872 14.86 4.41 -48.11
CA THR A 872 15.24 4.06 -49.49
C THR A 872 15.35 5.29 -50.36
N GLY A 873 16.20 5.22 -51.39
CA GLY A 873 16.22 6.19 -52.50
C GLY A 873 15.60 5.66 -53.81
N ASN A 874 15.04 4.43 -53.78
CA ASN A 874 14.69 3.71 -54.99
C ASN A 874 13.33 4.09 -55.61
N ASP A 875 12.57 5.01 -55.03
CA ASP A 875 11.26 5.44 -55.54
C ASP A 875 10.28 4.26 -55.71
N PHE A 876 9.82 3.72 -54.58
CA PHE A 876 8.91 2.58 -54.56
C PHE A 876 7.53 2.93 -55.10
N ALA A 877 6.95 4.06 -54.68
CA ALA A 877 5.63 4.49 -55.17
C ALA A 877 5.62 4.65 -56.70
N GLY A 878 6.69 5.20 -57.28
CA GLY A 878 6.82 5.31 -58.73
C GLY A 878 6.88 3.96 -59.47
N ALA A 879 7.38 2.90 -58.82
CA ALA A 879 7.38 1.55 -59.39
C ALA A 879 6.00 0.88 -59.34
N TRP A 880 5.28 1.10 -58.25
CA TRP A 880 3.98 0.49 -57.98
C TRP A 880 2.81 1.22 -58.66
N ALA A 881 3.02 2.47 -59.07
CA ALA A 881 1.98 3.30 -59.62
C ALA A 881 1.47 2.80 -60.98
N ILE A 882 0.19 2.41 -61.02
CA ILE A 882 -0.52 1.94 -62.22
C ILE A 882 -1.74 2.83 -62.51
N ASP A 883 -2.22 2.82 -63.76
CA ASP A 883 -3.47 3.46 -64.19
C ASP A 883 -4.70 2.55 -63.97
N ALA A 884 -5.89 2.99 -64.39
CA ALA A 884 -7.12 2.21 -64.24
C ALA A 884 -7.17 0.94 -65.12
N ASN A 885 -6.28 0.82 -66.10
CA ASN A 885 -6.16 -0.34 -66.99
C ASN A 885 -5.04 -1.30 -66.53
N GLY A 886 -4.38 -1.02 -65.40
CA GLY A 886 -3.25 -1.80 -64.89
C GLY A 886 -1.91 -1.50 -65.57
N MET A 887 -1.82 -0.43 -66.38
CA MET A 887 -0.58 -0.03 -67.04
C MET A 887 0.28 0.84 -66.11
N PRO A 888 1.62 0.65 -66.07
CA PRO A 888 2.50 1.48 -65.24
C PRO A 888 2.47 2.97 -65.62
N LEU A 889 2.41 3.85 -64.62
CA LEU A 889 2.42 5.32 -64.82
C LEU A 889 3.82 5.88 -65.13
N LEU A 890 4.87 5.26 -64.57
CA LEU A 890 6.27 5.67 -64.78
C LEU A 890 7.13 4.47 -65.20
N PRO A 891 8.08 4.62 -66.13
CA PRO A 891 9.03 3.57 -66.47
C PRO A 891 10.04 3.32 -65.33
N THR A 892 10.50 2.08 -65.18
CA THR A 892 11.70 1.77 -64.37
C THR A 892 12.94 2.35 -65.05
N VAL A 893 13.98 2.61 -64.27
CA VAL A 893 15.25 3.15 -64.74
C VAL A 893 16.38 2.20 -64.30
N PRO A 894 17.01 1.47 -65.25
CA PRO A 894 16.64 1.34 -66.66
C PRO A 894 15.27 0.64 -66.87
N PRO A 895 14.64 0.76 -68.06
CA PRO A 895 13.39 0.06 -68.35
C PRO A 895 13.56 -1.47 -68.26
N ASP A 896 13.03 -2.05 -67.20
CA ASP A 896 13.06 -3.47 -66.90
C ASP A 896 11.76 -3.90 -66.20
N GLU A 897 11.08 -4.88 -66.78
CA GLU A 897 9.86 -5.46 -66.22
C GLU A 897 10.16 -6.36 -65.01
N GLN A 898 11.31 -7.03 -64.98
CA GLN A 898 11.70 -7.84 -63.83
C GLN A 898 11.96 -6.97 -62.60
N GLN A 899 12.63 -5.83 -62.77
CA GLN A 899 12.80 -4.85 -61.71
C GLN A 899 11.46 -4.39 -61.12
N ARG A 900 10.45 -4.14 -61.96
CA ARG A 900 9.13 -3.73 -61.48
C ARG A 900 8.41 -4.84 -60.70
N GLU A 901 8.45 -6.07 -61.19
CA GLU A 901 7.91 -7.23 -60.47
C GLU A 901 8.64 -7.38 -59.12
N LEU A 902 9.96 -7.24 -59.07
CA LEU A 902 10.73 -7.26 -57.83
C LEU A 902 10.34 -6.12 -56.89
N ALA A 903 10.05 -4.92 -57.41
CA ALA A 903 9.56 -3.81 -56.60
C ALA A 903 8.22 -4.14 -55.93
N PHE A 904 7.26 -4.72 -56.65
CA PHE A 904 6.01 -5.19 -56.03
C PHE A 904 6.27 -6.25 -54.95
N ARG A 905 7.18 -7.20 -55.20
CA ARG A 905 7.59 -8.20 -54.20
C ARG A 905 8.26 -7.59 -52.98
N SER A 906 9.04 -6.52 -53.16
CA SER A 906 9.59 -5.73 -52.04
C SER A 906 8.49 -5.14 -51.19
N GLY A 907 7.46 -4.54 -51.79
CA GLY A 907 6.28 -4.04 -51.08
C GLY A 907 5.54 -5.15 -50.30
N VAL A 908 5.35 -6.32 -50.92
CA VAL A 908 4.76 -7.49 -50.23
C VAL A 908 5.62 -7.95 -49.06
N ASN A 909 6.94 -8.04 -49.22
CA ASN A 909 7.83 -8.43 -48.13
C ASN A 909 7.79 -7.44 -46.97
N ILE A 910 7.79 -6.13 -47.25
CA ILE A 910 7.68 -5.08 -46.22
C ILE A 910 6.36 -5.23 -45.46
N MET A 911 5.23 -5.35 -46.15
CA MET A 911 3.93 -5.51 -45.50
C MET A 911 3.85 -6.79 -44.67
N MET A 912 4.34 -7.92 -45.20
CA MET A 912 4.32 -9.18 -44.46
C MET A 912 5.26 -9.16 -43.26
N TYR A 913 6.44 -8.55 -43.39
CA TYR A 913 7.39 -8.35 -42.28
C TYR A 913 6.74 -7.59 -41.14
N MET A 914 6.02 -6.52 -41.45
CA MET A 914 5.38 -5.68 -40.43
C MET A 914 4.16 -6.34 -39.78
N LEU A 915 3.31 -7.02 -40.56
CA LEU A 915 2.10 -7.66 -40.04
C LEU A 915 2.35 -8.97 -39.31
N THR A 916 3.47 -9.65 -39.59
CA THR A 916 3.76 -10.98 -39.02
C THR A 916 4.93 -11.00 -38.04
N GLY A 917 5.68 -9.89 -37.93
CA GLY A 917 6.78 -9.74 -36.98
C GLY A 917 7.85 -10.84 -37.09
N ASN A 918 8.31 -11.31 -35.94
CA ASN A 918 9.39 -12.29 -35.80
C ASN A 918 8.93 -13.77 -35.80
N TYR A 919 7.63 -14.03 -36.02
CA TYR A 919 7.04 -15.38 -35.95
C TYR A 919 7.77 -16.42 -36.81
N LYS A 920 8.29 -16.02 -37.98
CA LYS A 920 9.03 -16.92 -38.88
C LYS A 920 10.42 -17.27 -38.36
N THR A 921 11.05 -16.40 -37.57
CA THR A 921 12.32 -16.69 -36.89
C THR A 921 12.10 -17.74 -35.81
N ASP A 922 11.03 -17.60 -35.03
CA ASP A 922 10.71 -18.50 -33.93
C ASP A 922 10.36 -19.92 -34.38
N GLN A 923 9.53 -20.07 -35.42
CA GLN A 923 9.16 -21.40 -35.93
C GLN A 923 10.35 -22.21 -36.46
N VAL A 924 11.35 -21.54 -37.04
CA VAL A 924 12.55 -22.21 -37.58
C VAL A 924 13.50 -22.65 -36.46
N HIS A 925 13.38 -22.09 -35.25
CA HIS A 925 14.22 -22.42 -34.09
C HIS A 925 13.64 -23.48 -33.16
N ILE A 926 12.33 -23.78 -33.22
CA ILE A 926 11.66 -24.79 -32.38
C ILE A 926 12.36 -26.17 -32.41
N PRO A 927 12.75 -26.73 -33.57
CA PRO A 927 13.41 -28.04 -33.60
C PRO A 927 14.75 -28.06 -32.84
N ALA A 928 15.54 -27.00 -32.95
CA ALA A 928 16.85 -26.90 -32.29
C ALA A 928 16.74 -26.61 -30.77
N LEU A 929 15.65 -25.97 -30.33
CA LEU A 929 15.35 -25.75 -28.92
C LEU A 929 14.84 -27.03 -28.24
N LEU A 930 13.99 -27.81 -28.92
CA LEU A 930 13.53 -29.12 -28.44
C LEU A 930 14.66 -30.13 -28.31
N GLU A 931 15.65 -30.09 -29.22
CA GLU A 931 16.84 -30.95 -29.16
C GLU A 931 17.76 -30.63 -27.97
N ARG A 932 17.80 -29.36 -27.52
CA ARG A 932 18.54 -28.90 -26.34
C ARG A 932 17.82 -29.11 -25.00
N LEU A 933 16.49 -29.12 -25.00
CA LEU A 933 15.69 -29.42 -23.80
C LEU A 933 15.56 -30.94 -23.56
N GLY A 934 15.93 -31.76 -24.55
CA GLY A 934 15.96 -33.23 -24.48
C GLY A 934 17.33 -33.84 -24.13
N GLN A 935 18.34 -33.02 -23.82
CA GLN A 935 19.65 -33.42 -23.26
C GLN A 935 19.80 -32.79 -21.88
#